data_AF-A0A0G0Z6D7-F1
#
_entry.id   AF-A0A0G0Z6D7-F1
#
_cell.length_a   1.000
_cell.length_b   1.000
_cell.length_c   1.000
_cell.angle_alpha   90.00
_cell.angle_beta   90.00
_cell.angle_gamma   90.00
#
_symmetry.space_group_name_H-M   'P 1'
#
loop_
_entity.id
_entity.type
_entity.pdbx_description
1 polymer ?
#
loop_
_entity_poly.entity_id
_entity_poly.type
_entity_poly.pdbx_seq_one_letter_code
_entity_poly.pdbx_strand_id
1 'polypeptide(L)'
;MQKVSIELSDSENVSASGAPVGFLENIAYILLLSVPFLLPLFFIPSISFPFQFSKMFLLSVLVLVSFICWILARLKDGKFVVPATAITVAGAAMFLATVISALFSGTVKWAFVGQIVDLGTAGSVSILFLLMFLVPIVFRSKDRIFYAYLLFFASFFLIAAFHILRLFFGPEFLSLGIFNDPVSNMLGKWNDLGAFFGIGTVLSLITLELISLSKIFKILSYSALAVSLFFLVIVNFTPVWYVLAIFSLIFLVYIISFNRSESMQSSSESDAPTTKLSSFRKIPITSLIVLLASLVFILGGNQISSAISNKFNIAQIEARPSWGATLAIAKNVLAEDPFLGAGPNKFVGKWVLHKPDGINSTIFWNTDFTFGVGFVPTFLITTGLLGAITWVIFLGLFLFVGFRAILSSIGDKVSRYLVSSSFLVSLFLWIINVFYIPGLPLVALTFFFTGLFIASLYQSNIVKLKVTSFTDDPKKGFVSVLGLIMLLVGTIAVGYFFTEKFIASVYFQQGIVAFNNEGSIDKAEKYIVKAITLDNASLYYRSLTQIDIMRMSALLSQNSTNISTDVLRNQFQNLLSAALNHGQQAVAIDKTDYQNWVSLGQVYEVVVPIKITNAYESAVNAYKQALALNPKSPSLFLMLARLEASNGNNAMAKNYISQALQQKNNYTEAIFLLAQIQVAEGNIKDAISSVEAASYLAPSDSGIFFQLGLLRYNNKDFKGAVSAFEQAVTLNSAYANAKYFLGLSYHRIGRVKDAINQFKDLKITNPDNKEVELILKNLNAGLAPFSNATPPIDSQPEKRSKPPVPEKESVKQKSVDSDNGDPDTSF
;
A
#
# COMPACT_ATOMS: atom_id res chain seq x y z
N MET A 1 26.34 10.86 -39.15
CA MET A 1 25.28 9.84 -39.03
C MET A 1 25.79 8.54 -39.62
N GLN A 2 26.47 7.72 -38.80
CA GLN A 2 26.89 6.37 -39.16
C GLN A 2 25.89 5.40 -38.52
N LYS A 3 25.41 4.42 -39.30
CA LYS A 3 24.50 3.36 -38.86
C LYS A 3 24.96 2.78 -37.52
N VAL A 4 24.07 2.83 -36.52
CA VAL A 4 24.20 2.05 -35.28
C VAL A 4 23.90 0.59 -35.65
N SER A 5 24.89 -0.08 -36.22
CA SER A 5 24.93 -1.54 -36.28
C SER A 5 25.70 -2.01 -35.04
N ILE A 6 24.97 -2.38 -34.00
CA ILE A 6 25.41 -3.52 -33.22
C ILE A 6 25.45 -4.63 -34.26
N GLU A 7 26.64 -5.08 -34.70
CA GLU A 7 26.77 -6.27 -35.55
C GLU A 7 26.29 -7.49 -34.76
N LEU A 8 24.98 -7.61 -34.69
CA LEU A 8 24.26 -8.86 -34.55
C LEU A 8 24.35 -9.43 -35.96
N SER A 9 25.32 -10.32 -36.19
CA SER A 9 25.56 -10.96 -37.48
C SER A 9 24.24 -11.32 -38.15
N ASP A 10 24.13 -11.05 -39.45
CA ASP A 10 23.10 -11.54 -40.38
C ASP A 10 23.11 -13.08 -40.43
N SER A 11 22.76 -13.74 -39.33
CA SER A 11 22.19 -15.07 -39.38
C SER A 11 20.72 -14.84 -39.68
N GLU A 12 20.31 -15.26 -40.86
CA GLU A 12 18.95 -15.37 -41.36
C GLU A 12 17.89 -15.47 -40.26
N ASN A 13 16.70 -14.92 -40.53
CA ASN A 13 15.44 -15.07 -39.80
C ASN A 13 14.96 -16.54 -39.65
N VAL A 14 15.85 -17.47 -39.29
CA VAL A 14 15.52 -18.83 -38.94
C VAL A 14 15.17 -18.81 -37.46
N SER A 15 13.88 -18.58 -37.20
CA SER A 15 13.31 -18.92 -35.90
C SER A 15 13.67 -20.36 -35.56
N ALA A 16 13.79 -20.70 -34.27
CA ALA A 16 13.94 -22.10 -33.84
C ALA A 16 12.79 -23.03 -34.30
N SER A 17 11.80 -22.50 -35.03
CA SER A 17 10.68 -23.19 -35.68
C SER A 17 10.59 -23.02 -37.21
N GLY A 18 11.51 -22.30 -37.86
CA GLY A 18 11.49 -22.02 -39.32
C GLY A 18 10.28 -21.25 -39.87
N ALA A 19 9.26 -20.92 -39.06
CA ALA A 19 8.04 -20.26 -39.51
C ALA A 19 8.11 -18.73 -39.37
N PRO A 20 7.56 -17.94 -40.33
CA PRO A 20 7.44 -16.49 -40.21
C PRO A 20 6.52 -16.11 -39.05
N VAL A 21 6.86 -15.05 -38.32
CA VAL A 21 6.05 -14.58 -37.18
C VAL A 21 4.71 -14.05 -37.69
N GLY A 22 3.62 -14.64 -37.22
CA GLY A 22 2.27 -14.25 -37.62
C GLY A 22 1.89 -12.84 -37.12
N PHE A 23 1.01 -12.15 -37.84
CA PHE A 23 0.50 -10.82 -37.49
C PHE A 23 -0.02 -10.74 -36.03
N LEU A 24 -0.79 -11.75 -35.60
CA LEU A 24 -1.33 -11.82 -34.23
C LEU A 24 -0.25 -11.97 -33.15
N GLU A 25 0.83 -12.72 -33.45
CA GLU A 25 1.96 -12.87 -32.52
C GLU A 25 2.76 -11.57 -32.39
N ASN A 26 2.83 -10.75 -33.45
CA ASN A 26 3.43 -9.42 -33.39
C ASN A 26 2.61 -8.45 -32.55
N ILE A 27 1.27 -8.51 -32.63
CA ILE A 27 0.41 -7.71 -31.74
C ILE A 27 0.65 -8.11 -30.28
N ALA A 28 0.60 -9.41 -29.97
CA ALA A 28 0.87 -9.90 -28.61
C ALA A 28 2.27 -9.50 -28.12
N TYR A 29 3.28 -9.56 -29.00
CA TYR A 29 4.62 -9.07 -28.68
C TYR A 29 4.62 -7.58 -28.32
N ILE A 30 4.03 -6.70 -29.13
CA ILE A 30 4.01 -5.25 -28.88
C ILE A 30 3.29 -4.93 -27.57
N LEU A 31 2.15 -5.58 -27.32
CA LEU A 31 1.39 -5.40 -26.07
C LEU A 31 2.22 -5.80 -24.85
N LEU A 32 2.85 -6.97 -24.84
CA LEU A 32 3.68 -7.42 -23.72
C LEU A 32 5.00 -6.65 -23.61
N LEU A 33 5.58 -6.21 -24.73
CA LEU A 33 6.75 -5.35 -24.78
C LEU A 33 6.49 -3.98 -24.12
N SER A 34 5.25 -3.49 -24.18
CA SER A 34 4.86 -2.24 -23.54
C SER A 34 4.80 -2.32 -22.00
N VAL A 35 4.67 -3.51 -21.40
CA VAL A 35 4.55 -3.71 -19.94
C VAL A 35 5.68 -3.04 -19.13
N PRO A 36 6.97 -3.30 -19.41
CA PRO A 36 8.06 -2.66 -18.68
C PRO A 36 8.15 -1.14 -18.86
N PHE A 37 7.43 -0.57 -19.83
CA PHE A 37 7.38 0.88 -20.06
C PHE A 37 6.14 1.55 -19.47
N LEU A 38 4.96 1.06 -19.85
CA LEU A 38 3.68 1.68 -19.48
C LEU A 38 3.35 1.44 -18.02
N LEU A 39 3.52 0.22 -17.49
CA LEU A 39 3.03 -0.11 -16.16
C LEU A 39 3.69 0.70 -15.02
N PRO A 40 5.03 0.96 -15.06
CA PRO A 40 5.66 1.87 -14.11
C PRO A 40 5.20 3.33 -14.22
N LEU A 41 4.80 3.79 -15.41
CA LEU A 41 4.46 5.19 -15.69
C LEU A 41 2.94 5.48 -15.65
N PHE A 42 2.10 4.45 -15.72
CA PHE A 42 0.68 4.63 -15.95
C PHE A 42 -0.06 5.12 -14.71
N PHE A 43 -0.77 6.23 -14.88
CA PHE A 43 -1.76 6.74 -13.94
C PHE A 43 -2.79 7.57 -14.71
N ILE A 44 -3.95 7.78 -14.09
CA ILE A 44 -4.97 8.71 -14.58
C ILE A 44 -4.93 9.90 -13.59
N PRO A 45 -4.75 11.15 -14.05
CA PRO A 45 -4.61 12.33 -13.18
C PRO A 45 -5.96 12.75 -12.58
N SER A 46 -6.55 11.86 -11.78
CA SER A 46 -7.84 12.07 -11.12
C SER A 46 -7.94 11.18 -9.90
N ILE A 47 -8.29 11.78 -8.76
CA ILE A 47 -8.56 11.07 -7.50
C ILE A 47 -9.73 10.09 -7.57
N SER A 48 -10.60 10.21 -8.58
CA SER A 48 -11.69 9.27 -8.83
C SER A 48 -11.21 7.94 -9.42
N PHE A 49 -9.98 7.87 -9.92
CA PHE A 49 -9.37 6.67 -10.47
C PHE A 49 -8.31 6.16 -9.50
N PRO A 50 -8.60 5.11 -8.71
CA PRO A 50 -7.61 4.57 -7.78
C PRO A 50 -6.37 4.13 -8.52
N PHE A 51 -5.24 4.59 -7.99
CA PHE A 51 -3.94 4.44 -8.63
C PHE A 51 -3.56 2.98 -8.89
N GLN A 52 -3.69 2.11 -7.86
CA GLN A 52 -3.37 0.69 -7.98
C GLN A 52 -4.35 -0.06 -8.90
N PHE A 53 -5.63 0.28 -8.87
CA PHE A 53 -6.65 -0.39 -9.70
C PHE A 53 -6.49 -0.06 -11.18
N SER A 54 -6.13 1.18 -11.50
CA SER A 54 -5.87 1.60 -12.89
C SER A 54 -4.72 0.78 -13.50
N LYS A 55 -3.67 0.51 -12.72
CA LYS A 55 -2.54 -0.32 -13.15
C LYS A 55 -2.90 -1.79 -13.30
N MET A 56 -3.72 -2.32 -12.38
CA MET A 56 -4.21 -3.70 -12.49
C MET A 56 -5.09 -3.90 -13.70
N PHE A 57 -5.96 -2.93 -13.99
CA PHE A 57 -6.79 -2.93 -15.18
C PHE A 57 -5.94 -2.89 -16.45
N LEU A 58 -4.97 -1.97 -16.54
CA LEU A 58 -4.04 -1.90 -17.69
C LEU A 58 -3.32 -3.24 -17.90
N LEU A 59 -2.72 -3.80 -16.84
CA LEU A 59 -2.01 -5.09 -16.94
C LEU A 59 -2.94 -6.21 -17.42
N SER A 60 -4.15 -6.28 -16.87
CA SER A 60 -5.14 -7.28 -17.24
C SER A 60 -5.51 -7.17 -18.72
N VAL A 61 -5.77 -5.96 -19.23
CA VAL A 61 -6.06 -5.73 -20.66
C VAL A 61 -4.89 -6.15 -21.54
N LEU A 62 -3.67 -5.72 -21.22
CA LEU A 62 -2.48 -6.06 -22.00
C LEU A 62 -2.26 -7.58 -22.08
N VAL A 63 -2.41 -8.29 -20.95
CA VAL A 63 -2.20 -9.74 -20.87
C VAL A 63 -3.34 -10.51 -21.53
N LEU A 64 -4.60 -10.18 -21.24
CA LEU A 64 -5.76 -10.91 -21.76
C LEU A 64 -5.90 -10.72 -23.28
N VAL A 65 -5.66 -9.51 -23.81
CA VAL A 65 -5.67 -9.28 -25.27
C VAL A 65 -4.50 -10.01 -25.94
N SER A 66 -3.31 -10.03 -25.32
CA SER A 66 -2.18 -10.83 -25.81
C SER A 66 -2.50 -12.33 -25.81
N PHE A 67 -3.23 -12.80 -24.79
CA PHE A 67 -3.67 -14.19 -24.69
C PHE A 67 -4.70 -14.53 -25.77
N ILE A 68 -5.67 -13.65 -26.03
CA ILE A 68 -6.61 -13.77 -27.15
C ILE A 68 -5.88 -13.86 -28.49
N CYS A 69 -4.92 -12.97 -28.73
CA CYS A 69 -4.10 -13.00 -29.95
C CYS A 69 -3.32 -14.31 -30.07
N TRP A 70 -2.77 -14.82 -28.96
CA TRP A 70 -2.09 -16.11 -28.93
C TRP A 70 -3.04 -17.27 -29.27
N ILE A 71 -4.22 -17.34 -28.65
CA ILE A 71 -5.23 -18.38 -28.93
C ILE A 71 -5.62 -18.40 -30.40
N LEU A 72 -5.94 -17.23 -30.95
CA LEU A 72 -6.31 -17.07 -32.36
C LEU A 72 -5.17 -17.49 -33.30
N ALA A 73 -3.92 -17.17 -32.94
CA ALA A 73 -2.75 -17.65 -33.68
C ALA A 73 -2.63 -19.18 -33.62
N ARG A 74 -2.90 -19.81 -32.46
CA ARG A 74 -2.87 -21.29 -32.33
C ARG A 74 -3.97 -21.97 -33.14
N LEU A 75 -5.17 -21.40 -33.15
CA LEU A 75 -6.30 -21.88 -33.97
C LEU A 75 -5.99 -21.78 -35.47
N LYS A 76 -5.28 -20.74 -35.90
CA LYS A 76 -4.85 -20.57 -37.29
C LYS A 76 -3.72 -21.52 -37.69
N ASP A 77 -2.72 -21.67 -36.82
CA ASP A 77 -1.48 -22.39 -37.17
C ASP A 77 -1.55 -23.90 -36.91
N GLY A 78 -2.53 -24.38 -36.13
CA GLY A 78 -2.72 -25.80 -35.83
C GLY A 78 -1.67 -26.40 -34.88
N LYS A 79 -0.82 -25.58 -34.26
CA LYS A 79 0.36 -26.02 -33.48
C LYS A 79 0.44 -25.35 -32.12
N PHE A 80 0.48 -26.15 -31.06
CA PHE A 80 0.84 -25.66 -29.73
C PHE A 80 2.33 -25.41 -29.62
N VAL A 81 2.69 -24.22 -29.15
CA VAL A 81 4.05 -23.87 -28.73
C VAL A 81 3.99 -23.66 -27.22
N VAL A 82 4.56 -24.60 -26.47
CA VAL A 82 4.54 -24.55 -25.01
C VAL A 82 5.98 -24.41 -24.52
N PRO A 83 6.29 -23.38 -23.71
CA PRO A 83 7.61 -23.19 -23.14
C PRO A 83 7.82 -24.15 -21.96
N ALA A 84 7.82 -25.48 -22.20
CA ALA A 84 7.88 -26.52 -21.17
C ALA A 84 9.24 -26.62 -20.46
N THR A 85 9.58 -25.63 -19.64
CA THR A 85 10.71 -25.67 -18.69
C THR A 85 10.23 -26.10 -17.31
N ALA A 86 11.14 -26.63 -16.49
CA ALA A 86 10.84 -26.94 -15.08
C ALA A 86 10.27 -25.72 -14.32
N ILE A 87 10.73 -24.51 -14.64
CA ILE A 87 10.25 -23.24 -14.06
C ILE A 87 8.79 -23.00 -14.44
N THR A 88 8.42 -23.12 -15.72
CA THR A 88 7.03 -22.91 -16.16
C THR A 88 6.07 -23.93 -15.59
N VAL A 89 6.49 -25.20 -15.47
CA VAL A 89 5.67 -26.26 -14.88
C VAL A 89 5.46 -26.02 -13.39
N ALA A 90 6.52 -25.64 -12.66
CA ALA A 90 6.40 -25.28 -11.24
C ALA A 90 5.55 -24.02 -11.04
N GLY A 91 5.68 -23.02 -11.91
CA GLY A 91 4.82 -21.83 -11.89
C GLY A 91 3.36 -22.16 -12.19
N ALA A 92 3.10 -23.12 -13.08
CA ALA A 92 1.75 -23.61 -13.34
C ALA A 92 1.18 -24.35 -12.11
N ALA A 93 1.99 -25.15 -11.42
CA ALA A 93 1.58 -25.80 -10.18
C ALA A 93 1.23 -24.79 -9.07
N MET A 94 2.03 -23.72 -8.93
CA MET A 94 1.75 -22.62 -8.00
C MET A 94 0.44 -21.88 -8.34
N PHE A 95 0.22 -21.58 -9.62
CA PHE A 95 -1.03 -21.02 -10.11
C PHE A 95 -2.22 -21.94 -9.78
N LEU A 96 -2.12 -23.24 -10.11
CA LEU A 96 -3.18 -24.21 -9.86
C LEU A 96 -3.46 -24.37 -8.35
N ALA A 97 -2.43 -24.41 -7.50
CA ALA A 97 -2.61 -24.45 -6.05
C ALA A 97 -3.41 -23.25 -5.53
N THR A 98 -3.14 -22.06 -6.07
CA THR A 98 -3.87 -20.83 -5.73
C THR A 98 -5.33 -20.89 -6.18
N VAL A 99 -5.59 -21.37 -7.40
CA VAL A 99 -6.94 -21.55 -7.94
C VAL A 99 -7.73 -22.59 -7.13
N ILE A 100 -7.13 -23.73 -6.81
CA ILE A 100 -7.74 -24.79 -5.99
C ILE A 100 -8.09 -24.22 -4.62
N SER A 101 -7.16 -23.57 -3.94
CA SER A 101 -7.43 -22.95 -2.64
C SER A 101 -8.55 -21.89 -2.72
N ALA A 102 -8.63 -21.10 -3.79
CA ALA A 102 -9.73 -20.14 -3.99
C ALA A 102 -11.10 -20.82 -4.14
N LEU A 103 -11.19 -21.93 -4.88
CA LEU A 103 -12.43 -22.68 -5.09
C LEU A 103 -12.99 -23.28 -3.79
N PHE A 104 -12.11 -23.67 -2.86
CA PHE A 104 -12.49 -24.26 -1.57
C PHE A 104 -12.51 -23.26 -0.40
N SER A 105 -12.22 -21.98 -0.65
CA SER A 105 -12.12 -20.96 0.41
C SER A 105 -13.45 -20.60 1.09
N GLY A 106 -14.60 -21.08 0.60
CA GLY A 106 -15.93 -20.74 1.10
C GLY A 106 -16.52 -19.41 0.60
N THR A 107 -15.70 -18.47 0.09
CA THR A 107 -16.18 -17.26 -0.62
C THR A 107 -15.42 -17.07 -1.93
N VAL A 108 -15.75 -17.92 -2.91
CA VAL A 108 -15.03 -18.05 -4.18
C VAL A 108 -14.90 -16.72 -4.93
N LYS A 109 -15.98 -15.93 -5.06
CA LYS A 109 -15.94 -14.62 -5.74
C LYS A 109 -14.88 -13.70 -5.13
N TRP A 110 -14.81 -13.64 -3.80
CA TRP A 110 -13.84 -12.80 -3.09
C TRP A 110 -12.40 -13.33 -3.21
N ALA A 111 -12.19 -14.64 -3.17
CA ALA A 111 -10.86 -15.21 -3.32
C ALA A 111 -10.28 -15.04 -4.75
N PHE A 112 -11.14 -15.05 -5.77
CA PHE A 112 -10.73 -14.83 -7.16
C PHE A 112 -10.48 -13.36 -7.50
N VAL A 113 -11.25 -12.46 -6.91
CA VAL A 113 -11.32 -11.08 -7.40
C VAL A 113 -11.08 -10.07 -6.30
N GLY A 114 -11.47 -10.34 -5.06
CA GLY A 114 -11.51 -9.30 -4.04
C GLY A 114 -12.37 -8.12 -4.52
N GLN A 115 -11.85 -6.91 -4.39
CA GLN A 115 -12.53 -5.71 -4.85
C GLN A 115 -12.54 -5.61 -6.39
N ILE A 116 -11.38 -5.51 -7.05
CA ILE A 116 -11.25 -5.30 -8.54
C ILE A 116 -10.22 -6.25 -9.19
N VAL A 117 -9.83 -7.31 -8.49
CA VAL A 117 -8.63 -8.17 -8.68
C VAL A 117 -7.45 -7.66 -7.85
N ASP A 118 -7.63 -7.69 -6.53
CA ASP A 118 -6.58 -7.30 -5.58
C ASP A 118 -5.34 -8.18 -5.77
N LEU A 119 -4.16 -7.60 -5.50
CA LEU A 119 -2.90 -8.34 -5.52
C LEU A 119 -3.00 -9.53 -4.55
N GLY A 120 -2.62 -10.74 -5.00
CA GLY A 120 -2.69 -11.96 -4.18
C GLY A 120 -4.02 -12.72 -4.26
N THR A 121 -4.99 -12.23 -5.03
CA THR A 121 -6.18 -13.01 -5.44
C THR A 121 -5.81 -14.08 -6.48
N ALA A 122 -6.65 -15.13 -6.61
CA ALA A 122 -6.43 -16.13 -7.67
C ALA A 122 -6.49 -15.52 -9.08
N GLY A 123 -7.34 -14.50 -9.31
CA GLY A 123 -7.38 -13.76 -10.58
C GLY A 123 -6.08 -13.01 -10.87
N SER A 124 -5.52 -12.31 -9.89
CA SER A 124 -4.24 -11.60 -10.07
C SER A 124 -3.09 -12.56 -10.36
N VAL A 125 -3.02 -13.69 -9.64
CA VAL A 125 -2.02 -14.74 -9.84
C VAL A 125 -2.19 -15.38 -11.22
N SER A 126 -3.43 -15.54 -11.70
CA SER A 126 -3.72 -16.04 -13.06
C SER A 126 -3.13 -15.10 -14.12
N ILE A 127 -3.36 -13.79 -13.99
CA ILE A 127 -2.82 -12.79 -14.94
C ILE A 127 -1.29 -12.76 -14.90
N LEU A 128 -0.69 -12.80 -13.71
CA LEU A 128 0.77 -12.81 -13.53
C LEU A 128 1.41 -14.08 -14.09
N PHE A 129 0.77 -15.24 -13.89
CA PHE A 129 1.22 -16.49 -14.50
C PHE A 129 1.10 -16.44 -16.03
N LEU A 130 -0.03 -15.96 -16.56
CA LEU A 130 -0.21 -15.78 -18.01
C LEU A 130 0.84 -14.84 -18.61
N LEU A 131 1.20 -13.77 -17.92
CA LEU A 131 2.30 -12.89 -18.31
C LEU A 131 3.63 -13.66 -18.41
N MET A 132 4.02 -14.38 -17.36
CA MET A 132 5.25 -15.19 -17.35
C MET A 132 5.23 -16.29 -18.44
N PHE A 133 4.06 -16.86 -18.73
CA PHE A 133 3.87 -17.89 -19.74
C PHE A 133 3.96 -17.35 -21.18
N LEU A 134 3.36 -16.20 -21.45
CA LEU A 134 3.29 -15.63 -22.80
C LEU A 134 4.60 -14.97 -23.25
N VAL A 135 5.36 -14.37 -22.32
CA VAL A 135 6.65 -13.72 -22.64
C VAL A 135 7.61 -14.65 -23.41
N PRO A 136 7.97 -15.87 -22.94
CA PRO A 136 8.87 -16.74 -23.69
C PRO A 136 8.28 -17.23 -25.04
N ILE A 137 6.96 -17.14 -25.23
CA ILE A 137 6.31 -17.53 -26.48
C ILE A 137 6.44 -16.41 -27.54
N VAL A 138 6.36 -15.13 -27.15
CA VAL A 138 6.37 -14.01 -28.12
C VAL A 138 7.75 -13.34 -28.26
N PHE A 139 8.62 -13.47 -27.26
CA PHE A 139 10.01 -12.98 -27.27
C PHE A 139 10.97 -14.02 -27.88
N ARG A 140 10.77 -14.30 -29.17
CA ARG A 140 11.47 -15.37 -29.92
C ARG A 140 12.82 -14.99 -30.54
N SER A 141 13.37 -13.81 -30.25
CA SER A 141 14.69 -13.40 -30.74
C SER A 141 15.42 -12.55 -29.71
N LYS A 142 16.75 -12.51 -29.80
CA LYS A 142 17.61 -11.70 -28.94
C LYS A 142 17.22 -10.22 -28.99
N ASP A 143 16.90 -9.70 -30.18
CA ASP A 143 16.47 -8.32 -30.38
C ASP A 143 15.17 -8.01 -29.64
N ARG A 144 14.20 -8.92 -29.71
CA ARG A 144 12.92 -8.75 -29.01
C ARG A 144 13.12 -8.66 -27.50
N ILE A 145 14.01 -9.48 -26.94
CA ILE A 145 14.39 -9.44 -25.51
C ILE A 145 15.12 -8.12 -25.21
N PHE A 146 16.07 -7.72 -26.07
CA PHE A 146 16.83 -6.50 -25.90
C PHE A 146 15.95 -5.23 -25.89
N TYR A 147 14.93 -5.17 -26.75
CA TYR A 147 13.97 -4.05 -26.74
C TYR A 147 13.20 -3.92 -25.43
N ALA A 148 12.97 -5.02 -24.70
CA ALA A 148 12.37 -4.94 -23.37
C ALA A 148 13.26 -4.20 -22.37
N TYR A 149 14.58 -4.39 -22.43
CA TYR A 149 15.53 -3.64 -21.59
C TYR A 149 15.59 -2.16 -21.99
N LEU A 150 15.55 -1.87 -23.28
CA LEU A 150 15.52 -0.48 -23.77
C LEU A 150 14.28 0.24 -23.23
N LEU A 151 13.11 -0.36 -23.34
CA LEU A 151 11.86 0.21 -22.83
C LEU A 151 11.79 0.29 -21.30
N PHE A 152 12.37 -0.70 -20.59
CA PHE A 152 12.57 -0.58 -19.15
C PHE A 152 13.41 0.66 -18.82
N PHE A 153 14.58 0.84 -19.46
CA PHE A 153 15.44 2.01 -19.22
C PHE A 153 14.77 3.33 -19.64
N ALA A 154 13.96 3.34 -20.69
CA ALA A 154 13.18 4.50 -21.06
C ALA A 154 12.23 4.92 -19.94
N SER A 155 11.49 3.98 -19.34
CA SER A 155 10.64 4.28 -18.18
C SER A 155 11.46 4.69 -16.95
N PHE A 156 12.62 4.05 -16.74
CA PHE A 156 13.53 4.36 -15.66
C PHE A 156 13.99 5.82 -15.69
N PHE A 157 14.46 6.29 -16.85
CA PHE A 157 14.91 7.67 -16.99
C PHE A 157 13.76 8.67 -16.91
N LEU A 158 12.55 8.31 -17.37
CA LEU A 158 11.37 9.17 -17.21
C LEU A 158 10.95 9.32 -15.74
N ILE A 159 10.94 8.23 -14.97
CA ILE A 159 10.66 8.26 -13.53
C ILE A 159 11.75 9.06 -12.79
N ALA A 160 13.02 8.84 -13.14
CA ALA A 160 14.13 9.60 -12.58
C ALA A 160 13.99 11.09 -12.88
N ALA A 161 13.69 11.46 -14.13
CA ALA A 161 13.49 12.84 -14.54
C ALA A 161 12.31 13.47 -13.78
N PHE A 162 11.19 12.77 -13.65
CA PHE A 162 10.03 13.22 -12.87
C PHE A 162 10.43 13.59 -11.44
N HIS A 163 11.17 12.72 -10.74
CA HIS A 163 11.58 12.98 -9.37
C HIS A 163 12.69 14.03 -9.24
N ILE A 164 13.67 14.03 -10.15
CA ILE A 164 14.74 15.06 -10.16
C ILE A 164 14.11 16.44 -10.35
N LEU A 165 13.18 16.59 -11.30
CA LEU A 165 12.49 17.85 -11.52
C LEU A 165 11.70 18.29 -10.28
N ARG A 166 11.00 17.38 -9.61
CA ARG A 166 10.26 17.69 -8.37
C ARG A 166 11.17 18.02 -7.20
N LEU A 167 12.38 17.46 -7.16
CA LEU A 167 13.39 17.82 -6.16
C LEU A 167 13.90 19.26 -6.38
N PHE A 168 14.05 19.70 -7.63
CA PHE A 168 14.52 21.04 -7.98
C PHE A 168 13.44 22.13 -7.89
N PHE A 169 12.22 21.82 -8.35
CA PHE A 169 11.13 22.80 -8.46
C PHE A 169 10.09 22.72 -7.31
N GLY A 170 10.22 21.73 -6.42
CA GLY A 170 9.30 21.50 -5.30
C GLY A 170 8.20 20.47 -5.61
N PRO A 171 7.49 19.99 -4.56
CA PRO A 171 6.53 18.89 -4.68
C PRO A 171 5.28 19.25 -5.49
N GLU A 172 4.91 20.53 -5.58
CA GLU A 172 3.77 21.02 -6.38
C GLU A 172 4.03 20.97 -7.89
N PHE A 173 5.30 21.03 -8.32
CA PHE A 173 5.65 20.88 -9.72
C PHE A 173 5.29 19.47 -10.20
N LEU A 174 4.59 19.36 -11.34
CA LEU A 174 4.07 18.08 -11.84
C LEU A 174 3.22 17.30 -10.82
N SER A 175 2.49 17.99 -9.93
CA SER A 175 1.57 17.34 -8.99
C SER A 175 0.43 16.63 -9.72
N LEU A 176 -0.03 17.16 -10.85
CA LEU A 176 -1.09 16.59 -11.69
C LEU A 176 -2.37 16.24 -10.89
N GLY A 177 -2.60 16.96 -9.78
CA GLY A 177 -3.73 16.77 -8.88
C GLY A 177 -3.68 15.55 -7.96
N ILE A 178 -2.67 14.68 -8.09
CA ILE A 178 -2.57 13.41 -7.32
C ILE A 178 -1.22 13.22 -6.62
N PHE A 179 -0.17 13.91 -7.06
CA PHE A 179 1.19 13.83 -6.52
C PHE A 179 1.53 15.09 -5.71
N ASN A 180 0.80 15.31 -4.63
CA ASN A 180 0.91 16.56 -3.86
C ASN A 180 2.01 16.52 -2.78
N ASP A 181 2.53 15.34 -2.47
CA ASP A 181 3.54 15.14 -1.42
C ASP A 181 4.94 14.84 -2.02
N PRO A 182 6.06 15.25 -1.39
CA PRO A 182 7.42 14.92 -1.84
C PRO A 182 7.69 13.44 -2.15
N VAL A 183 7.00 12.52 -1.47
CA VAL A 183 7.22 11.06 -1.64
C VAL A 183 6.25 10.40 -2.62
N SER A 184 5.23 11.14 -3.05
CA SER A 184 4.28 10.65 -4.04
C SER A 184 4.99 10.40 -5.38
N ASN A 185 4.70 9.28 -6.03
CA ASN A 185 5.45 8.83 -7.19
C ASN A 185 4.60 8.01 -8.17
N MET A 186 5.10 7.86 -9.40
CA MET A 186 4.43 7.12 -10.47
C MET A 186 4.41 5.61 -10.25
N LEU A 187 5.19 5.03 -9.32
CA LEU A 187 5.20 3.58 -9.06
C LEU A 187 4.14 3.16 -8.04
N GLY A 188 4.01 3.92 -6.96
CA GLY A 188 3.12 3.64 -5.82
C GLY A 188 3.81 4.01 -4.51
N LYS A 189 4.25 3.00 -3.76
CA LYS A 189 4.85 3.20 -2.43
C LYS A 189 6.25 3.78 -2.52
N TRP A 190 6.74 4.40 -1.45
CA TRP A 190 8.08 4.98 -1.42
C TRP A 190 9.17 3.90 -1.53
N ASN A 191 8.99 2.79 -0.84
CA ASN A 191 9.92 1.64 -0.94
C ASN A 191 9.89 0.97 -2.32
N ASP A 192 8.77 1.04 -3.05
CA ASP A 192 8.69 0.51 -4.42
C ASP A 192 9.62 1.30 -5.36
N LEU A 193 9.76 2.61 -5.16
CA LEU A 193 10.72 3.45 -5.90
C LEU A 193 12.15 2.96 -5.67
N GLY A 194 12.52 2.69 -4.42
CA GLY A 194 13.82 2.13 -4.07
C GLY A 194 14.08 0.77 -4.72
N ALA A 195 13.12 -0.15 -4.66
CA ALA A 195 13.25 -1.44 -5.32
C ALA A 195 13.35 -1.33 -6.85
N PHE A 196 12.60 -0.40 -7.48
CA PHE A 196 12.67 -0.15 -8.92
C PHE A 196 14.04 0.39 -9.35
N PHE A 197 14.61 1.35 -8.63
CA PHE A 197 15.98 1.80 -8.88
C PHE A 197 16.98 0.66 -8.60
N GLY A 198 16.75 -0.19 -7.59
CA GLY A 198 17.52 -1.41 -7.37
C GLY A 198 17.66 -2.30 -8.61
N ILE A 199 16.58 -2.47 -9.41
CA ILE A 199 16.64 -3.16 -10.72
C ILE A 199 17.63 -2.46 -11.66
N GLY A 200 17.56 -1.13 -11.76
CA GLY A 200 18.47 -0.31 -12.56
C GLY A 200 19.93 -0.46 -12.13
N THR A 201 20.23 -0.54 -10.83
CA THR A 201 21.58 -0.83 -10.33
C THR A 201 22.07 -2.21 -10.77
N VAL A 202 21.27 -3.26 -10.56
CA VAL A 202 21.62 -4.64 -10.95
C VAL A 202 21.86 -4.71 -12.46
N LEU A 203 20.92 -4.18 -13.25
CA LEU A 203 21.02 -4.23 -14.71
C LEU A 203 22.21 -3.42 -15.24
N SER A 204 22.46 -2.22 -14.68
CA SER A 204 23.60 -1.39 -15.08
C SER A 204 24.95 -2.03 -14.73
N LEU A 205 25.07 -2.63 -13.54
CA LEU A 205 26.26 -3.36 -13.12
C LEU A 205 26.57 -4.51 -14.10
N ILE A 206 25.58 -5.35 -14.39
CA ILE A 206 25.73 -6.50 -15.29
C ILE A 206 26.09 -6.03 -16.71
N THR A 207 25.44 -4.96 -17.18
CA THR A 207 25.65 -4.42 -18.53
C THR A 207 27.07 -3.86 -18.72
N LEU A 208 27.60 -3.16 -17.71
CA LEU A 208 28.95 -2.59 -17.74
C LEU A 208 30.05 -3.66 -17.64
N GLU A 209 29.76 -4.81 -17.05
CA GLU A 209 30.76 -5.85 -16.76
C GLU A 209 30.78 -7.00 -17.78
N LEU A 210 29.63 -7.37 -18.36
CA LEU A 210 29.53 -8.54 -19.24
C LEU A 210 29.56 -8.22 -20.75
N ILE A 211 29.30 -6.96 -21.15
CA ILE A 211 29.23 -6.57 -22.57
C ILE A 211 30.21 -5.42 -22.88
N SER A 212 30.83 -5.49 -24.06
CA SER A 212 31.50 -4.33 -24.69
C SER A 212 30.46 -3.40 -25.32
N LEU A 213 30.27 -2.22 -24.73
CA LEU A 213 29.26 -1.24 -25.16
C LEU A 213 29.87 -0.19 -26.10
N SER A 214 29.03 0.35 -26.99
CA SER A 214 29.37 1.59 -27.70
C SER A 214 29.51 2.76 -26.72
N LYS A 215 30.18 3.84 -27.13
CA LYS A 215 30.41 5.02 -26.27
C LYS A 215 29.10 5.55 -25.67
N ILE A 216 28.03 5.60 -26.45
CA ILE A 216 26.71 6.09 -26.03
C ILE A 216 26.10 5.15 -24.99
N PHE A 217 26.04 3.85 -25.27
CA PHE A 217 25.46 2.87 -24.34
C PHE A 217 26.25 2.77 -23.04
N LYS A 218 27.58 2.91 -23.10
CA LYS A 218 28.44 2.95 -21.90
C LYS A 218 28.12 4.16 -21.02
N ILE A 219 27.98 5.35 -21.61
CA ILE A 219 27.58 6.57 -20.89
C ILE A 219 26.19 6.40 -20.27
N LEU A 220 25.22 5.87 -21.03
CA LEU A 220 23.88 5.61 -20.54
C LEU A 220 23.89 4.64 -19.35
N SER A 221 24.63 3.54 -19.41
CA SER A 221 24.71 2.59 -18.28
C SER A 221 25.39 3.19 -17.04
N TYR A 222 26.44 3.99 -17.17
CA TYR A 222 27.01 4.71 -16.03
C TYR A 222 26.04 5.77 -15.46
N SER A 223 25.31 6.48 -16.33
CA SER A 223 24.31 7.44 -15.89
C SER A 223 23.16 6.77 -15.14
N ALA A 224 22.67 5.63 -15.63
CA ALA A 224 21.65 4.83 -14.98
C ALA A 224 22.14 4.33 -13.61
N LEU A 225 23.38 3.85 -13.51
CA LEU A 225 23.99 3.44 -12.25
C LEU A 225 24.06 4.59 -11.24
N ALA A 226 24.55 5.77 -11.67
CA ALA A 226 24.68 6.94 -10.81
C ALA A 226 23.32 7.46 -10.32
N VAL A 227 22.35 7.59 -11.24
CA VAL A 227 20.97 7.99 -10.92
C VAL A 227 20.33 6.99 -9.96
N SER A 228 20.52 5.71 -10.21
CA SER A 228 19.99 4.66 -9.35
C SER A 228 20.54 4.73 -7.92
N LEU A 229 21.87 4.82 -7.78
CA LEU A 229 22.51 4.94 -6.46
C LEU A 229 22.05 6.21 -5.73
N PHE A 230 21.90 7.33 -6.44
CA PHE A 230 21.36 8.56 -5.87
C PHE A 230 19.96 8.36 -5.27
N PHE A 231 19.04 7.73 -5.98
CA PHE A 231 17.70 7.47 -5.45
C PHE A 231 17.69 6.41 -4.35
N LEU A 232 18.53 5.39 -4.40
CA LEU A 232 18.66 4.41 -3.32
C LEU A 232 19.10 5.04 -2.00
N VAL A 233 19.99 6.03 -2.06
CA VAL A 233 20.43 6.82 -0.91
C VAL A 233 19.26 7.60 -0.29
N ILE A 234 18.44 8.23 -1.13
CA ILE A 234 17.29 9.05 -0.70
C ILE A 234 16.17 8.19 -0.13
N VAL A 235 15.85 7.08 -0.80
CA VAL A 235 14.76 6.19 -0.36
C VAL A 235 15.17 5.38 0.87
N ASN A 236 16.44 4.97 0.95
CA ASN A 236 17.01 4.16 2.02
C ASN A 236 16.19 2.91 2.38
N PHE A 237 15.83 2.11 1.37
CA PHE A 237 15.12 0.86 1.58
C PHE A 237 16.10 -0.29 1.88
N THR A 238 16.31 -0.58 3.18
CA THR A 238 17.36 -1.50 3.68
C THR A 238 17.44 -2.87 2.98
N PRO A 239 16.33 -3.58 2.68
CA PRO A 239 16.39 -4.86 1.96
C PRO A 239 17.11 -4.77 0.61
N VAL A 240 17.00 -3.66 -0.12
CA VAL A 240 17.69 -3.48 -1.40
C VAL A 240 19.20 -3.43 -1.20
N TRP A 241 19.69 -2.74 -0.17
CA TRP A 241 21.12 -2.65 0.13
C TRP A 241 21.73 -4.02 0.46
N TYR A 242 21.04 -4.86 1.23
CA TYR A 242 21.50 -6.23 1.49
C TYR A 242 21.64 -7.06 0.21
N VAL A 243 20.64 -7.00 -0.67
CA VAL A 243 20.68 -7.77 -1.93
C VAL A 243 21.78 -7.24 -2.86
N LEU A 244 21.94 -5.92 -2.97
CA LEU A 244 22.98 -5.30 -3.78
C LEU A 244 24.39 -5.61 -3.25
N ALA A 245 24.60 -5.63 -1.94
CA ALA A 245 25.88 -6.04 -1.35
C ALA A 245 26.24 -7.48 -1.73
N ILE A 246 25.28 -8.41 -1.64
CA ILE A 246 25.50 -9.82 -2.00
C ILE A 246 25.80 -9.94 -3.50
N PHE A 247 25.01 -9.29 -4.35
CA PHE A 247 25.16 -9.39 -5.80
C PHE A 247 26.49 -8.80 -6.26
N SER A 248 26.83 -7.59 -5.81
CA SER A 248 28.11 -6.93 -6.16
C SER A 248 29.32 -7.72 -5.65
N LEU A 249 29.24 -8.34 -4.47
CA LEU A 249 30.29 -9.23 -3.98
C LEU A 249 30.47 -10.46 -4.88
N ILE A 250 29.36 -11.13 -5.25
CA ILE A 250 29.39 -12.30 -6.13
C ILE A 250 30.01 -11.94 -7.49
N PHE A 251 29.61 -10.81 -8.08
CA PHE A 251 30.18 -10.34 -9.35
C PHE A 251 31.67 -10.01 -9.24
N LEU A 252 32.07 -9.31 -8.18
CA LEU A 252 33.47 -8.99 -7.92
C LEU A 252 34.32 -10.26 -7.86
N VAL A 253 33.87 -11.27 -7.11
CA VAL A 253 34.57 -12.57 -6.99
C VAL A 253 34.57 -13.31 -8.33
N TYR A 254 33.44 -13.36 -9.04
CA TYR A 254 33.32 -14.02 -10.33
C TYR A 254 34.32 -13.46 -11.36
N ILE A 255 34.36 -12.13 -11.53
CA ILE A 255 35.23 -11.48 -12.51
C ILE A 255 36.70 -11.70 -12.17
N ILE A 256 37.08 -11.58 -10.89
CA ILE A 256 38.48 -11.80 -10.46
C ILE A 256 38.91 -13.26 -10.67
N SER A 257 38.01 -14.22 -10.44
CA SER A 257 38.31 -15.65 -10.53
C SER A 257 38.36 -16.16 -11.99
N PHE A 258 37.41 -15.74 -12.83
CA PHE A 258 37.20 -16.30 -14.17
C PHE A 258 37.83 -15.50 -15.33
N ASN A 259 38.22 -14.23 -15.17
CA ASN A 259 39.01 -13.50 -16.20
C ASN A 259 40.43 -14.07 -16.40
N ARG A 260 40.78 -15.14 -15.68
CA ARG A 260 42.05 -15.88 -15.84
C ARG A 260 42.15 -16.65 -17.17
N SER A 261 41.02 -16.95 -17.83
CA SER A 261 40.98 -17.90 -18.95
C SER A 261 41.21 -17.30 -20.35
N GLU A 262 40.85 -16.04 -20.61
CA GLU A 262 41.06 -15.44 -21.95
C GLU A 262 42.54 -15.05 -22.20
N SER A 263 43.35 -14.84 -21.16
CA SER A 263 44.76 -14.47 -21.30
C SER A 263 45.71 -15.65 -21.54
N MET A 264 45.23 -16.91 -21.47
CA MET A 264 46.06 -18.11 -21.71
C MET A 264 45.87 -18.73 -23.11
N GLN A 265 44.85 -18.33 -23.87
CA GLN A 265 44.61 -18.85 -25.23
C GLN A 265 45.20 -17.98 -26.36
N SER A 266 45.71 -16.79 -26.06
CA SER A 266 46.32 -15.88 -27.03
C SER A 266 47.86 -15.92 -27.04
N SER A 267 48.46 -16.94 -26.42
CA SER A 267 49.92 -17.16 -26.39
C SER A 267 50.27 -18.48 -27.06
N SER A 268 49.98 -18.60 -28.34
CA SER A 268 50.43 -19.70 -29.19
C SER A 268 50.68 -19.21 -30.62
N GLU A 269 51.52 -18.18 -30.80
CA GLU A 269 52.32 -18.01 -32.03
C GLU A 269 53.32 -16.82 -31.91
N SER A 270 54.61 -17.17 -32.10
CA SER A 270 55.78 -16.35 -32.46
C SER A 270 56.45 -15.36 -31.47
N ASP A 271 57.64 -15.79 -31.03
CA ASP A 271 58.91 -15.14 -30.62
C ASP A 271 59.07 -13.60 -30.52
N ALA A 272 59.41 -13.13 -29.30
CA ALA A 272 60.52 -12.21 -28.98
C ALA A 272 60.58 -11.94 -27.45
N PRO A 273 61.76 -11.84 -26.80
CA PRO A 273 61.87 -11.61 -25.37
C PRO A 273 61.95 -10.11 -25.06
N THR A 274 60.83 -9.48 -24.71
CA THR A 274 60.84 -8.15 -24.06
C THR A 274 59.86 -8.12 -22.88
N THR A 275 60.43 -8.14 -21.68
CA THR A 275 59.97 -7.50 -20.44
C THR A 275 58.46 -7.16 -20.34
N LYS A 276 57.63 -8.14 -19.96
CA LYS A 276 56.27 -7.87 -19.46
C LYS A 276 56.21 -8.06 -17.95
N LEU A 277 56.63 -7.03 -17.21
CA LEU A 277 56.30 -6.90 -15.81
C LEU A 277 54.86 -6.36 -15.67
N SER A 278 54.04 -7.09 -14.91
CA SER A 278 52.72 -6.70 -14.37
C SER A 278 51.53 -6.55 -15.33
N SER A 279 50.87 -7.67 -15.67
CA SER A 279 49.42 -7.61 -15.92
C SER A 279 48.70 -7.40 -14.58
N PHE A 280 48.56 -6.15 -14.13
CA PHE A 280 47.76 -5.82 -12.96
C PHE A 280 46.33 -6.38 -13.14
N ARG A 281 45.84 -7.12 -12.14
CA ARG A 281 44.47 -7.63 -12.10
C ARG A 281 43.51 -6.45 -12.32
N LYS A 282 42.70 -6.48 -13.39
CA LYS A 282 41.62 -5.50 -13.57
C LYS A 282 40.56 -5.74 -12.49
N ILE A 283 40.59 -4.92 -11.45
CA ILE A 283 39.57 -4.92 -10.39
C ILE A 283 38.26 -4.39 -11.02
N PRO A 284 37.12 -5.08 -10.86
CA PRO A 284 35.83 -4.58 -11.34
C PRO A 284 35.37 -3.40 -10.47
N ILE A 285 35.78 -2.19 -10.88
CA ILE A 285 35.54 -0.94 -10.13
C ILE A 285 34.04 -0.72 -9.89
N THR A 286 33.19 -1.05 -10.86
CA THR A 286 31.73 -0.91 -10.78
C THR A 286 31.13 -1.74 -9.65
N SER A 287 31.41 -3.05 -9.61
CA SER A 287 31.00 -3.92 -8.50
C SER A 287 31.56 -3.45 -7.16
N LEU A 288 32.82 -3.01 -7.12
CA LEU A 288 33.42 -2.51 -5.88
C LEU A 288 32.71 -1.26 -5.35
N ILE A 289 32.36 -0.30 -6.22
CA ILE A 289 31.63 0.92 -5.82
C ILE A 289 30.26 0.56 -5.24
N VAL A 290 29.50 -0.32 -5.92
CA VAL A 290 28.16 -0.73 -5.45
C VAL A 290 28.27 -1.49 -4.12
N LEU A 291 29.28 -2.34 -3.95
CA LEU A 291 29.53 -3.06 -2.70
C LEU A 291 29.83 -2.10 -1.55
N LEU A 292 30.75 -1.16 -1.76
CA LEU A 292 31.12 -0.16 -0.74
C LEU A 292 29.93 0.73 -0.38
N ALA A 293 29.19 1.23 -1.36
CA ALA A 293 27.98 2.01 -1.11
C ALA A 293 26.95 1.21 -0.30
N SER A 294 26.74 -0.06 -0.64
CA SER A 294 25.81 -0.92 0.09
C SER A 294 26.25 -1.17 1.53
N LEU A 295 27.55 -1.41 1.78
CA LEU A 295 28.08 -1.59 3.13
C LEU A 295 27.93 -0.33 3.99
N VAL A 296 28.17 0.85 3.41
CA VAL A 296 27.96 2.14 4.11
C VAL A 296 26.51 2.29 4.56
N PHE A 297 25.54 1.98 3.70
CA PHE A 297 24.11 2.11 4.05
C PHE A 297 23.61 1.01 4.99
N ILE A 298 24.18 -0.20 4.94
CA ILE A 298 23.88 -1.25 5.91
C ILE A 298 24.34 -0.86 7.31
N LEU A 299 25.52 -0.23 7.44
CA LEU A 299 26.12 0.10 8.74
C LEU A 299 25.65 1.46 9.31
N GLY A 300 25.45 2.46 8.45
CA GLY A 300 25.18 3.85 8.85
C GLY A 300 24.01 4.52 8.12
N GLY A 301 23.25 3.77 7.31
CA GLY A 301 22.21 4.34 6.44
C GLY A 301 21.12 5.11 7.17
N ASN A 302 20.73 4.69 8.39
CA ASN A 302 19.67 5.37 9.14
C ASN A 302 20.04 6.79 9.57
N GLN A 303 21.31 7.03 9.93
CA GLN A 303 21.78 8.37 10.31
C GLN A 303 21.85 9.29 9.09
N ILE A 304 22.39 8.78 7.99
CA ILE A 304 22.48 9.49 6.71
C ILE A 304 21.08 9.82 6.19
N SER A 305 20.19 8.83 6.18
CA SER A 305 18.81 8.96 5.73
C SER A 305 18.01 9.90 6.61
N SER A 306 18.18 9.88 7.94
CA SER A 306 17.52 10.83 8.84
C SER A 306 17.91 12.28 8.54
N ALA A 307 19.20 12.54 8.29
CA ALA A 307 19.67 13.86 7.90
C ALA A 307 19.07 14.32 6.55
N ILE A 308 18.99 13.42 5.57
CA ILE A 308 18.36 13.69 4.26
C ILE A 308 16.85 13.93 4.44
N SER A 309 16.17 13.07 5.18
CA SER A 309 14.73 13.14 5.44
C SER A 309 14.34 14.45 6.11
N ASN A 310 15.09 14.88 7.12
CA ASN A 310 14.84 16.16 7.80
C ASN A 310 15.06 17.36 6.87
N LYS A 311 16.06 17.29 5.98
CA LYS A 311 16.36 18.37 5.03
C LYS A 311 15.31 18.51 3.92
N PHE A 312 14.79 17.38 3.44
CA PHE A 312 13.83 17.34 2.32
C PHE A 312 12.38 17.11 2.77
N ASN A 313 12.12 17.11 4.08
CA ASN A 313 10.82 16.81 4.69
C ASN A 313 10.21 15.48 4.18
N ILE A 314 11.05 14.45 4.05
CA ILE A 314 10.65 13.12 3.60
C ILE A 314 10.28 12.30 4.84
N ALA A 315 8.98 12.23 5.16
CA ALA A 315 8.47 11.40 6.24
C ALA A 315 7.54 10.32 5.67
N GLN A 316 7.96 9.05 5.73
CA GLN A 316 7.14 7.91 5.31
C GLN A 316 7.28 6.75 6.30
N ILE A 317 6.14 6.21 6.72
CA ILE A 317 6.07 5.04 7.58
C ILE A 317 5.32 3.96 6.81
N GLU A 318 6.04 2.93 6.38
CA GLU A 318 5.44 1.73 5.81
C GLU A 318 5.50 0.60 6.84
N ALA A 319 4.35 0.27 7.41
CA ALA A 319 4.22 -0.81 8.38
C ALA A 319 3.82 -2.12 7.70
N ARG A 320 4.27 -3.23 8.28
CA ARG A 320 3.89 -4.58 7.90
C ARG A 320 4.08 -5.54 9.08
N PRO A 321 3.42 -6.70 9.08
CA PRO A 321 3.68 -7.72 10.08
C PRO A 321 5.15 -8.19 10.06
N SER A 322 5.67 -8.54 11.23
CA SER A 322 6.98 -9.18 11.36
C SER A 322 6.93 -10.65 10.91
N TRP A 323 8.11 -11.28 10.75
CA TRP A 323 8.20 -12.73 10.54
C TRP A 323 7.51 -13.51 11.66
N GLY A 324 7.76 -13.15 12.93
CA GLY A 324 7.14 -13.80 14.08
C GLY A 324 5.61 -13.68 14.07
N ALA A 325 5.08 -12.49 13.77
CA ALA A 325 3.63 -12.29 13.66
C ALA A 325 3.04 -13.10 12.50
N THR A 326 3.69 -13.09 11.32
CA THR A 326 3.25 -13.84 10.14
C THR A 326 3.20 -15.35 10.42
N LEU A 327 4.24 -15.89 11.07
CA LEU A 327 4.30 -17.31 11.43
C LEU A 327 3.30 -17.68 12.53
N ALA A 328 3.00 -16.78 13.46
CA ALA A 328 1.96 -16.99 14.45
C ALA A 328 0.57 -17.11 13.81
N ILE A 329 0.26 -16.27 12.82
CA ILE A 329 -0.98 -16.43 12.03
C ILE A 329 -0.96 -17.74 11.25
N ALA A 330 0.15 -18.06 10.57
CA ALA A 330 0.29 -19.30 9.81
C ALA A 330 0.05 -20.53 10.68
N LYS A 331 0.59 -20.56 11.91
CA LYS A 331 0.38 -21.67 12.86
C LYS A 331 -1.10 -21.91 13.16
N ASN A 332 -1.87 -20.85 13.40
CA ASN A 332 -3.30 -20.97 13.68
C ASN A 332 -4.08 -21.44 12.44
N VAL A 333 -3.77 -20.88 11.28
CA VAL A 333 -4.47 -21.23 10.03
C VAL A 333 -4.18 -22.66 9.60
N LEU A 334 -2.92 -23.12 9.70
CA LEU A 334 -2.55 -24.49 9.36
C LEU A 334 -3.09 -25.52 10.37
N ALA A 335 -3.52 -25.11 11.56
CA ALA A 335 -4.24 -25.98 12.48
C ALA A 335 -5.70 -26.18 12.07
N GLU A 336 -6.31 -25.20 11.38
CA GLU A 336 -7.69 -25.27 10.87
C GLU A 336 -7.76 -25.96 9.50
N ASP A 337 -6.97 -25.49 8.54
CA ASP A 337 -6.85 -26.08 7.20
C ASP A 337 -5.36 -26.15 6.80
N PRO A 338 -4.69 -27.30 7.05
CA PRO A 338 -3.29 -27.47 6.72
C PRO A 338 -3.01 -27.43 5.21
N PHE A 339 -3.94 -27.92 4.39
CA PHE A 339 -3.67 -28.18 2.97
C PHE A 339 -3.92 -26.95 2.11
N LEU A 340 -5.07 -26.30 2.25
CA LEU A 340 -5.52 -25.21 1.38
C LEU A 340 -5.45 -23.85 2.07
N GLY A 341 -5.25 -23.80 3.38
CA GLY A 341 -5.13 -22.58 4.16
C GLY A 341 -6.41 -21.75 4.15
N ALA A 342 -6.28 -20.44 4.38
CA ALA A 342 -7.43 -19.55 4.54
C ALA A 342 -8.16 -19.22 3.22
N GLY A 343 -7.52 -19.44 2.07
CA GLY A 343 -7.94 -18.94 0.76
C GLY A 343 -7.21 -17.66 0.34
N PRO A 344 -6.96 -17.45 -0.98
CA PRO A 344 -6.41 -16.21 -1.51
C PRO A 344 -7.22 -14.96 -1.08
N ASN A 345 -6.52 -13.84 -0.89
CA ASN A 345 -7.11 -12.56 -0.44
C ASN A 345 -7.84 -12.57 0.92
N LYS A 346 -7.56 -13.57 1.79
CA LYS A 346 -8.21 -13.71 3.12
C LYS A 346 -7.27 -13.56 4.31
N PHE A 347 -6.03 -13.12 4.09
CA PHE A 347 -5.08 -12.91 5.18
C PHE A 347 -5.63 -11.94 6.23
N VAL A 348 -6.31 -10.87 5.82
CA VAL A 348 -6.88 -9.86 6.73
C VAL A 348 -7.82 -10.46 7.77
N GLY A 349 -8.71 -11.38 7.36
CA GLY A 349 -9.65 -12.04 8.28
C GLY A 349 -8.93 -12.88 9.32
N LYS A 350 -7.84 -13.56 8.94
CA LYS A 350 -7.02 -14.34 9.86
C LYS A 350 -6.10 -13.47 10.72
N TRP A 351 -5.66 -12.33 10.20
CA TRP A 351 -4.92 -11.32 10.94
C TRP A 351 -5.76 -10.78 12.10
N VAL A 352 -6.97 -10.27 11.84
CA VAL A 352 -7.81 -9.69 12.89
C VAL A 352 -8.26 -10.73 13.92
N LEU A 353 -8.45 -11.99 13.50
CA LEU A 353 -8.83 -13.08 14.39
C LEU A 353 -7.70 -13.54 15.31
N HIS A 354 -6.46 -13.61 14.80
CA HIS A 354 -5.33 -14.22 15.51
C HIS A 354 -4.16 -13.26 15.79
N LYS A 355 -4.33 -11.95 15.65
CA LYS A 355 -3.24 -10.98 15.86
C LYS A 355 -2.53 -11.20 17.21
N PRO A 356 -1.19 -11.17 17.26
CA PRO A 356 -0.45 -11.31 18.51
C PRO A 356 -0.78 -10.19 19.51
N ASP A 357 -0.74 -10.47 20.81
CA ASP A 357 -1.19 -9.54 21.87
C ASP A 357 -0.37 -8.24 21.89
N GLY A 358 0.94 -8.34 21.62
CA GLY A 358 1.85 -7.19 21.56
C GLY A 358 1.53 -6.19 20.44
N ILE A 359 0.64 -6.50 19.49
CA ILE A 359 0.23 -5.54 18.45
C ILE A 359 -0.64 -4.42 19.03
N ASN A 360 -1.47 -4.72 20.04
CA ASN A 360 -2.41 -3.73 20.58
C ASN A 360 -1.75 -2.59 21.37
N SER A 361 -0.51 -2.80 21.84
CA SER A 361 0.30 -1.76 22.46
C SER A 361 0.96 -0.82 21.45
N THR A 362 0.96 -1.18 20.16
CA THR A 362 1.53 -0.34 19.09
C THR A 362 0.52 0.67 18.54
N ILE A 363 0.99 1.59 17.70
CA ILE A 363 0.15 2.51 16.93
C ILE A 363 -0.68 1.81 15.84
N PHE A 364 -0.33 0.57 15.47
CA PHE A 364 -0.97 -0.20 14.40
C PHE A 364 -2.04 -1.18 14.91
N TRP A 365 -2.53 -1.00 16.14
CA TRP A 365 -3.48 -1.91 16.80
C TRP A 365 -4.80 -2.11 16.05
N ASN A 366 -5.23 -1.09 15.30
CA ASN A 366 -6.43 -1.06 14.47
C ASN A 366 -6.13 -1.21 12.97
N THR A 367 -4.90 -1.59 12.60
CA THR A 367 -4.52 -1.77 11.20
C THR A 367 -4.88 -3.17 10.72
N ASP A 368 -5.72 -3.22 9.69
CA ASP A 368 -6.15 -4.44 9.02
C ASP A 368 -5.15 -4.79 7.91
N PHE A 369 -4.06 -5.48 8.28
CA PHE A 369 -3.04 -5.88 7.31
C PHE A 369 -3.59 -6.93 6.33
N THR A 370 -3.39 -6.70 5.03
CA THR A 370 -3.82 -7.60 3.94
C THR A 370 -2.76 -8.63 3.52
N PHE A 371 -1.54 -8.48 4.01
CA PHE A 371 -0.41 -9.37 3.78
C PHE A 371 0.41 -9.56 5.05
N GLY A 372 1.16 -10.67 5.11
CA GLY A 372 2.18 -10.91 6.13
C GLY A 372 3.46 -10.11 5.89
N VAL A 373 4.60 -10.65 6.30
CA VAL A 373 5.91 -9.97 6.17
C VAL A 373 6.35 -9.71 4.72
N GLY A 374 5.88 -10.51 3.78
CA GLY A 374 6.20 -10.41 2.35
C GLY A 374 5.13 -11.05 1.47
N PHE A 375 5.21 -10.78 0.16
CA PHE A 375 4.27 -11.32 -0.82
C PHE A 375 4.27 -12.86 -0.83
N VAL A 376 5.45 -13.49 -0.98
CA VAL A 376 5.56 -14.97 -1.05
C VAL A 376 5.21 -15.65 0.27
N PRO A 377 5.73 -15.25 1.45
CA PRO A 377 5.39 -15.90 2.72
C PRO A 377 3.90 -15.84 3.07
N THR A 378 3.16 -14.85 2.55
CA THR A 378 1.71 -14.75 2.75
C THR A 378 0.97 -15.96 2.18
N PHE A 379 1.48 -16.58 1.10
CA PHE A 379 0.87 -17.75 0.48
C PHE A 379 0.85 -19.00 1.38
N LEU A 380 1.74 -19.09 2.37
CA LEU A 380 1.64 -20.16 3.38
C LEU A 380 0.31 -20.08 4.15
N ILE A 381 -0.16 -18.86 4.44
CA ILE A 381 -1.43 -18.64 5.13
C ILE A 381 -2.61 -18.78 4.16
N THR A 382 -2.52 -18.18 2.97
CA THR A 382 -3.67 -18.12 2.05
C THR A 382 -3.86 -19.37 1.21
N THR A 383 -2.82 -20.19 1.00
CA THR A 383 -2.89 -21.39 0.14
C THR A 383 -2.41 -22.67 0.83
N GLY A 384 -2.14 -22.59 2.14
CA GLY A 384 -1.74 -23.73 2.97
C GLY A 384 -0.41 -24.35 2.58
N LEU A 385 -0.18 -25.59 3.03
CA LEU A 385 1.02 -26.35 2.70
C LEU A 385 1.12 -26.65 1.20
N LEU A 386 -0.01 -26.85 0.50
CA LEU A 386 -0.01 -27.09 -0.95
C LEU A 386 0.66 -25.92 -1.68
N GLY A 387 0.18 -24.71 -1.43
CA GLY A 387 0.77 -23.53 -2.06
C GLY A 387 2.20 -23.28 -1.60
N ALA A 388 2.50 -23.43 -0.31
CA ALA A 388 3.86 -23.25 0.21
C ALA A 388 4.88 -24.19 -0.45
N ILE A 389 4.54 -25.47 -0.61
CA ILE A 389 5.38 -26.46 -1.28
C ILE A 389 5.59 -26.07 -2.75
N THR A 390 4.53 -25.67 -3.46
CA THR A 390 4.69 -25.24 -4.87
C THR A 390 5.56 -23.99 -5.02
N TRP A 391 5.49 -23.04 -4.08
CA TRP A 391 6.37 -21.87 -4.05
C TRP A 391 7.84 -22.25 -3.81
N VAL A 392 8.10 -23.15 -2.86
CA VAL A 392 9.46 -23.65 -2.59
C VAL A 392 10.03 -24.40 -3.81
N ILE A 393 9.22 -25.25 -4.44
CA ILE A 393 9.61 -25.98 -5.65
C ILE A 393 9.90 -24.99 -6.79
N PHE A 394 9.03 -24.00 -7.01
CA PHE A 394 9.22 -22.99 -8.05
C PHE A 394 10.50 -22.18 -7.84
N LEU A 395 10.72 -21.63 -6.64
CA LEU A 395 11.92 -20.85 -6.33
C LEU A 395 13.18 -21.71 -6.38
N GLY A 396 13.13 -22.95 -5.88
CA GLY A 396 14.25 -23.89 -5.93
C GLY A 396 14.65 -24.25 -7.36
N LEU A 397 13.67 -24.56 -8.23
CA LEU A 397 13.92 -24.84 -9.65
C LEU A 397 14.37 -23.61 -10.42
N PHE A 398 13.81 -22.44 -10.11
CA PHE A 398 14.24 -21.16 -10.69
C PHE A 398 15.73 -20.89 -10.38
N LEU A 399 16.14 -21.03 -9.12
CA LEU A 399 17.54 -20.89 -8.71
C LEU A 399 18.43 -21.95 -9.37
N PHE A 400 18.03 -23.23 -9.33
CA PHE A 400 18.80 -24.32 -9.90
C PHE A 400 19.05 -24.13 -11.40
N VAL A 401 18.01 -23.84 -12.18
CA VAL A 401 18.12 -23.59 -13.62
C VAL A 401 18.93 -22.32 -13.89
N GLY A 402 18.73 -21.26 -13.11
CA GLY A 402 19.45 -20.00 -13.21
C GLY A 402 20.96 -20.13 -13.03
N PHE A 403 21.39 -20.70 -11.90
CA PHE A 403 22.81 -20.91 -11.64
C PHE A 403 23.44 -21.88 -12.63
N ARG A 404 22.73 -22.95 -13.01
CA ARG A 404 23.19 -23.87 -14.06
C ARG A 404 23.37 -23.16 -15.40
N ALA A 405 22.46 -22.25 -15.75
CA ALA A 405 22.53 -21.50 -17.01
C ALA A 405 23.73 -20.53 -17.03
N ILE A 406 23.99 -19.80 -15.93
CA ILE A 406 25.15 -18.90 -15.81
C ILE A 406 26.48 -19.67 -15.92
N LEU A 407 26.55 -20.87 -15.34
CA LEU A 407 27.75 -21.70 -15.35
C LEU A 407 27.94 -22.49 -16.66
N SER A 408 26.93 -22.52 -17.54
CA SER A 408 27.01 -23.24 -18.80
C SER A 408 27.87 -22.51 -19.85
N SER A 409 28.47 -23.26 -20.78
CA SER A 409 29.25 -22.67 -21.88
C SER A 409 28.31 -22.05 -22.94
N ILE A 410 27.89 -20.81 -22.70
CA ILE A 410 27.13 -20.04 -23.69
C ILE A 410 28.13 -19.45 -24.69
N GLY A 411 27.95 -19.81 -25.97
CA GLY A 411 28.90 -19.52 -27.04
C GLY A 411 29.04 -18.04 -27.39
N ASP A 412 27.95 -17.25 -27.34
CA ASP A 412 27.98 -15.83 -27.69
C ASP A 412 27.77 -14.89 -26.48
N LYS A 413 28.50 -13.76 -26.47
CA LYS A 413 28.51 -12.79 -25.36
C LYS A 413 27.13 -12.17 -25.11
N VAL A 414 26.33 -11.95 -26.17
CA VAL A 414 24.99 -11.36 -26.07
C VAL A 414 24.03 -12.31 -25.37
N SER A 415 24.00 -13.59 -25.76
CA SER A 415 23.21 -14.62 -25.08
C SER A 415 23.59 -14.75 -23.62
N ARG A 416 24.89 -14.78 -23.31
CA ARG A 416 25.37 -14.85 -21.92
C ARG A 416 24.86 -13.66 -21.10
N TYR A 417 24.91 -12.45 -21.67
CA TYR A 417 24.35 -11.28 -21.03
C TYR A 417 22.84 -11.38 -20.84
N LEU A 418 22.07 -11.74 -21.86
CA LEU A 418 20.60 -11.82 -21.77
C LEU A 418 20.17 -12.86 -20.71
N VAL A 419 20.81 -14.02 -20.68
CA VAL A 419 20.56 -15.07 -19.68
C VAL A 419 20.90 -14.58 -18.27
N SER A 420 22.12 -14.03 -18.07
CA SER A 420 22.55 -13.57 -16.74
C SER A 420 21.73 -12.38 -16.24
N SER A 421 21.50 -11.37 -17.08
CA SER A 421 20.77 -10.16 -16.68
C SER A 421 19.30 -10.43 -16.37
N SER A 422 18.59 -11.18 -17.22
CA SER A 422 17.19 -11.56 -16.95
C SER A 422 17.05 -12.42 -15.69
N PHE A 423 17.94 -13.41 -15.48
CA PHE A 423 17.94 -14.22 -14.28
C PHE A 423 18.18 -13.38 -13.03
N LEU A 424 19.22 -12.55 -13.01
CA LEU A 424 19.62 -11.80 -11.82
C LEU A 424 18.65 -10.68 -11.48
N VAL A 425 18.09 -9.98 -12.47
CA VAL A 425 17.00 -9.03 -12.22
C VAL A 425 15.77 -9.75 -11.65
N SER A 426 15.41 -10.89 -12.23
CA SER A 426 14.30 -11.69 -11.70
C SER A 426 14.59 -12.22 -10.30
N LEU A 427 15.83 -12.61 -9.99
CA LEU A 427 16.26 -13.08 -8.68
C LEU A 427 16.21 -11.96 -7.63
N PHE A 428 16.73 -10.78 -7.97
CA PHE A 428 16.61 -9.58 -7.15
C PHE A 428 15.14 -9.34 -6.78
N LEU A 429 14.26 -9.34 -7.77
CA LEU A 429 12.84 -9.12 -7.56
C LEU A 429 12.17 -10.23 -6.73
N TRP A 430 12.51 -11.51 -6.95
CA TRP A 430 11.99 -12.59 -6.12
C TRP A 430 12.41 -12.47 -4.65
N ILE A 431 13.66 -12.08 -4.39
CA ILE A 431 14.13 -11.81 -3.02
C ILE A 431 13.31 -10.66 -2.41
N ILE A 432 13.08 -9.58 -3.15
CA ILE A 432 12.23 -8.48 -2.69
C ILE A 432 10.79 -8.95 -2.41
N ASN A 433 10.21 -9.84 -3.21
CA ASN A 433 8.88 -10.42 -2.95
C ASN A 433 8.82 -11.35 -1.72
N VAL A 434 9.95 -11.90 -1.29
CA VAL A 434 10.04 -12.71 -0.05
C VAL A 434 10.10 -11.81 1.17
N PHE A 435 10.91 -10.75 1.12
CA PHE A 435 11.17 -9.86 2.26
C PHE A 435 10.34 -8.60 2.27
N TYR A 436 9.43 -8.39 1.30
CA TYR A 436 8.58 -7.22 1.16
C TYR A 436 7.32 -7.51 0.34
N ILE A 437 6.38 -6.56 0.35
CA ILE A 437 5.10 -6.62 -0.36
C ILE A 437 5.12 -5.51 -1.43
N PRO A 438 5.71 -5.79 -2.60
CA PRO A 438 5.85 -4.80 -3.64
C PRO A 438 4.49 -4.42 -4.23
N GLY A 439 4.37 -3.18 -4.68
CA GLY A 439 3.25 -2.78 -5.52
C GLY A 439 3.20 -3.57 -6.83
N LEU A 440 2.04 -3.52 -7.49
CA LEU A 440 1.77 -4.29 -8.72
C LEU A 440 2.85 -4.14 -9.81
N PRO A 441 3.42 -2.95 -10.12
CA PRO A 441 4.44 -2.82 -11.16
C PRO A 441 5.63 -3.74 -10.92
N LEU A 442 6.12 -3.82 -9.68
CA LEU A 442 7.27 -4.64 -9.34
C LEU A 442 6.95 -6.13 -9.38
N VAL A 443 5.76 -6.54 -8.91
CA VAL A 443 5.33 -7.95 -9.02
C VAL A 443 5.18 -8.34 -10.49
N ALA A 444 4.54 -7.52 -11.32
CA ALA A 444 4.42 -7.77 -12.76
C ALA A 444 5.79 -7.84 -13.45
N LEU A 445 6.72 -6.93 -13.12
CA LEU A 445 8.10 -7.01 -13.60
C LEU A 445 8.81 -8.29 -13.14
N THR A 446 8.51 -8.80 -11.94
CA THR A 446 9.07 -10.06 -11.44
C THR A 446 8.72 -11.20 -12.39
N PHE A 447 7.42 -11.39 -12.68
CA PHE A 447 6.93 -12.43 -13.58
C PHE A 447 7.36 -12.19 -15.04
N PHE A 448 7.40 -10.93 -15.49
CA PHE A 448 7.87 -10.56 -16.82
C PHE A 448 9.34 -10.92 -17.02
N PHE A 449 10.24 -10.53 -16.10
CA PHE A 449 11.66 -10.86 -16.16
C PHE A 449 11.93 -12.36 -15.96
N THR A 450 11.13 -13.08 -15.15
CA THR A 450 11.17 -14.56 -15.13
C THR A 450 10.83 -15.14 -16.51
N GLY A 451 9.81 -14.58 -17.18
CA GLY A 451 9.46 -14.94 -18.55
C GLY A 451 10.56 -14.63 -19.55
N LEU A 452 11.22 -13.47 -19.45
CA LEU A 452 12.37 -13.12 -20.29
C LEU A 452 13.57 -14.04 -20.04
N PHE A 453 13.77 -14.46 -18.79
CA PHE A 453 14.80 -15.45 -18.47
C PHE A 453 14.52 -16.76 -19.18
N ILE A 454 13.29 -17.28 -19.10
CA ILE A 454 12.88 -18.47 -19.85
C ILE A 454 13.07 -18.26 -21.37
N ALA A 455 12.71 -17.09 -21.89
CA ALA A 455 12.91 -16.74 -23.31
C ALA A 455 14.39 -16.81 -23.71
N SER A 456 15.28 -16.24 -22.88
CA SER A 456 16.72 -16.21 -23.12
C SER A 456 17.36 -17.61 -23.12
N LEU A 457 16.84 -18.55 -22.33
CA LEU A 457 17.29 -19.95 -22.32
C LEU A 457 17.02 -20.64 -23.66
N TYR A 458 15.86 -20.37 -24.27
CA TYR A 458 15.52 -20.89 -25.60
C TYR A 458 16.40 -20.27 -26.69
N GLN A 459 16.61 -18.95 -26.65
CA GLN A 459 17.47 -18.27 -27.63
C GLN A 459 18.94 -18.69 -27.55
N SER A 460 19.37 -19.14 -26.38
CA SER A 460 20.74 -19.62 -26.14
C SER A 460 20.89 -21.12 -26.40
N ASN A 461 19.85 -21.80 -26.92
CA ASN A 461 19.80 -23.26 -27.13
C ASN A 461 20.08 -24.12 -25.88
N ILE A 462 19.90 -23.55 -24.67
CA ILE A 462 20.04 -24.28 -23.40
C ILE A 462 18.84 -25.21 -23.20
N VAL A 463 17.66 -24.76 -23.63
CA VAL A 463 16.41 -25.54 -23.63
C VAL A 463 15.78 -25.46 -25.01
N LYS A 464 15.09 -26.52 -25.46
CA LYS A 464 14.37 -26.54 -26.74
C LYS A 464 12.88 -26.30 -26.55
N LEU A 465 12.27 -25.48 -27.40
CA LEU A 465 10.81 -25.28 -27.40
C LEU A 465 10.11 -26.57 -27.82
N LYS A 466 9.07 -26.97 -27.09
CA LYS A 466 8.23 -28.10 -27.46
C LYS A 466 7.10 -27.60 -28.36
N VAL A 467 7.13 -28.03 -29.61
CA VAL A 467 6.07 -27.77 -30.59
C VAL A 467 5.27 -29.06 -30.78
N THR A 468 3.95 -28.98 -30.68
CA THR A 468 3.08 -30.14 -30.90
C THR A 468 1.96 -29.72 -31.84
N SER A 469 1.92 -30.36 -33.01
CA SER A 469 0.82 -30.19 -33.95
C SER A 469 -0.41 -30.94 -33.44
N PHE A 470 -1.58 -30.31 -33.51
CA PHE A 470 -2.85 -30.97 -33.18
C PHE A 470 -3.71 -31.19 -34.43
N THR A 471 -3.30 -30.70 -35.60
CA THR A 471 -3.98 -30.96 -36.86
C THR A 471 -3.67 -32.34 -37.44
N ASP A 472 -2.62 -33.00 -36.95
CA ASP A 472 -2.15 -34.28 -37.48
C ASP A 472 -3.09 -35.45 -37.13
N ASP A 473 -3.92 -35.31 -36.10
CA ASP A 473 -4.87 -36.33 -35.62
C ASP A 473 -6.25 -35.69 -35.44
N PRO A 474 -7.29 -36.12 -36.17
CA PRO A 474 -8.63 -35.51 -36.11
C PRO A 474 -9.23 -35.48 -34.70
N LYS A 475 -8.98 -36.48 -33.85
CA LYS A 475 -9.52 -36.52 -32.48
C LYS A 475 -8.83 -35.49 -31.60
N LYS A 476 -7.49 -35.43 -31.67
CA LYS A 476 -6.70 -34.41 -30.94
C LYS A 476 -7.00 -33.01 -31.45
N GLY A 477 -7.21 -32.86 -32.76
CA GLY A 477 -7.56 -31.61 -33.40
C GLY A 477 -8.90 -31.08 -32.92
N PHE A 478 -9.92 -31.93 -32.92
CA PHE A 478 -11.24 -31.56 -32.40
C PHE A 478 -11.17 -31.11 -30.94
N VAL A 479 -10.55 -31.89 -30.05
CA VAL A 479 -10.43 -31.55 -28.61
C VAL A 479 -9.63 -30.27 -28.40
N SER A 480 -8.55 -30.08 -29.15
CA SER A 480 -7.69 -28.90 -29.03
C SER A 480 -8.39 -27.62 -29.49
N VAL A 481 -9.08 -27.68 -30.63
CA VAL A 481 -9.86 -26.54 -31.16
C VAL A 481 -11.00 -26.21 -30.20
N LEU A 482 -11.75 -27.20 -29.73
CA LEU A 482 -12.82 -27.01 -28.76
C LEU A 482 -12.30 -26.38 -27.47
N GLY A 483 -11.18 -26.89 -26.93
CA GLY A 483 -10.53 -26.35 -25.74
C GLY A 483 -10.06 -24.91 -25.92
N LEU A 484 -9.44 -24.59 -27.07
CA LEU A 484 -9.01 -23.22 -27.40
C LEU A 484 -10.19 -22.26 -27.57
N ILE A 485 -11.30 -22.70 -28.18
CA ILE A 485 -12.52 -21.88 -28.31
C ILE A 485 -13.14 -21.63 -26.93
N MET A 486 -13.26 -22.65 -26.08
CA MET A 486 -13.76 -22.48 -24.70
C MET A 486 -12.89 -21.50 -23.91
N LEU A 487 -11.57 -21.62 -24.04
CA LEU A 487 -10.62 -20.75 -23.37
C LEU A 487 -10.66 -19.31 -23.94
N LEU A 488 -10.90 -19.14 -25.25
CA LEU A 488 -11.14 -17.83 -25.87
C LEU A 488 -12.39 -17.16 -25.30
N VAL A 489 -13.52 -17.87 -25.30
CA VAL A 489 -14.80 -17.37 -24.75
C VAL A 489 -14.65 -17.04 -23.27
N GLY A 490 -14.00 -17.91 -22.49
CA GLY A 490 -13.71 -17.68 -21.08
C GLY A 490 -12.84 -16.45 -20.85
N THR A 491 -11.80 -16.23 -21.67
CA THR A 491 -10.93 -15.06 -21.58
C THR A 491 -11.69 -13.76 -21.86
N ILE A 492 -12.57 -13.76 -22.87
CA ILE A 492 -13.43 -12.61 -23.20
C ILE A 492 -14.41 -12.32 -22.05
N ALA A 493 -15.04 -13.35 -21.50
CA ALA A 493 -15.97 -13.21 -20.37
C ALA A 493 -15.28 -12.65 -19.12
N VAL A 494 -14.06 -13.13 -18.81
CA VAL A 494 -13.24 -12.59 -17.71
C VAL A 494 -12.89 -11.12 -17.95
N GLY A 495 -12.51 -10.76 -19.20
CA GLY A 495 -12.23 -9.38 -19.58
C GLY A 495 -13.43 -8.46 -19.35
N TYR A 496 -14.62 -8.87 -19.78
CA TYR A 496 -15.87 -8.13 -19.58
C TYR A 496 -16.17 -7.90 -18.09
N PHE A 497 -16.10 -8.96 -17.29
CA PHE A 497 -16.34 -8.89 -15.84
C PHE A 497 -15.34 -7.96 -15.13
N PHE A 498 -14.06 -7.96 -15.53
CA PHE A 498 -13.07 -7.02 -14.98
C PHE A 498 -13.35 -5.58 -15.37
N THR A 499 -13.84 -5.34 -16.59
CA THR A 499 -14.26 -3.99 -17.01
C THR A 499 -15.44 -3.48 -16.19
N GLU A 500 -16.48 -4.30 -15.97
CA GLU A 500 -17.62 -3.90 -15.12
C GLU A 500 -17.17 -3.54 -13.70
N LYS A 501 -16.31 -4.36 -13.08
CA LYS A 501 -15.77 -4.10 -11.75
C LYS A 501 -14.91 -2.85 -11.67
N PHE A 502 -14.06 -2.61 -12.67
CA PHE A 502 -13.27 -1.39 -12.73
C PHE A 502 -14.17 -0.15 -12.80
N ILE A 503 -15.20 -0.17 -13.65
CA ILE A 503 -16.17 0.94 -13.77
C ILE A 503 -16.95 1.11 -12.46
N ALA A 504 -17.39 0.03 -11.81
CA ALA A 504 -18.07 0.07 -10.51
C ALA A 504 -17.20 0.77 -9.45
N SER A 505 -15.91 0.43 -9.41
CA SER A 505 -14.97 1.09 -8.50
C SER A 505 -14.76 2.56 -8.79
N VAL A 506 -14.72 2.97 -10.06
CA VAL A 506 -14.60 4.38 -10.42
C VAL A 506 -15.83 5.14 -9.93
N TYR A 507 -17.04 4.60 -10.14
CA TYR A 507 -18.25 5.21 -9.59
C TYR A 507 -18.22 5.28 -8.06
N PHE A 508 -17.84 4.20 -7.39
CA PHE A 508 -17.72 4.21 -5.93
C PHE A 508 -16.78 5.33 -5.45
N GLN A 509 -15.63 5.50 -6.10
CA GLN A 509 -14.65 6.52 -5.75
C GLN A 509 -15.13 7.93 -6.10
N GLN A 510 -15.87 8.11 -7.20
CA GLN A 510 -16.59 9.37 -7.46
C GLN A 510 -17.57 9.69 -6.34
N GLY A 511 -18.23 8.67 -5.76
CA GLY A 511 -19.08 8.85 -4.58
C GLY A 511 -18.32 9.34 -3.36
N ILE A 512 -17.18 8.73 -3.05
CA ILE A 512 -16.30 9.16 -1.95
C ILE A 512 -15.76 10.58 -2.17
N VAL A 513 -15.36 10.93 -3.40
CA VAL A 513 -14.89 12.27 -3.75
C VAL A 513 -16.00 13.31 -3.61
N ALA A 514 -17.21 13.00 -4.11
CA ALA A 514 -18.36 13.89 -3.95
C ALA A 514 -18.72 14.13 -2.48
N PHE A 515 -18.54 13.11 -1.62
CA PHE A 515 -18.73 13.25 -0.18
C PHE A 515 -17.63 14.10 0.47
N ASN A 516 -16.35 13.74 0.29
CA ASN A 516 -15.23 14.35 1.00
C ASN A 516 -14.90 15.77 0.50
N ASN A 517 -14.99 16.02 -0.82
CA ASN A 517 -14.53 17.27 -1.41
C ASN A 517 -15.67 18.23 -1.71
N GLU A 518 -16.84 17.73 -2.12
CA GLU A 518 -18.00 18.58 -2.45
C GLU A 518 -18.99 18.71 -1.28
N GLY A 519 -18.90 17.84 -0.26
CA GLY A 519 -19.88 17.78 0.83
C GLY A 519 -21.27 17.33 0.40
N SER A 520 -21.40 16.72 -0.79
CA SER A 520 -22.70 16.39 -1.39
C SER A 520 -23.08 14.92 -1.13
N ILE A 521 -23.89 14.70 -0.10
CA ILE A 521 -24.41 13.38 0.26
C ILE A 521 -25.24 12.76 -0.88
N ASP A 522 -26.09 13.55 -1.55
CA ASP A 522 -26.96 13.06 -2.62
C ASP A 522 -26.18 12.60 -3.86
N LYS A 523 -25.12 13.33 -4.23
CA LYS A 523 -24.23 12.89 -5.31
C LYS A 523 -23.46 11.64 -4.91
N ALA A 524 -22.98 11.57 -3.67
CA ALA A 524 -22.28 10.41 -3.15
C ALA A 524 -23.13 9.14 -3.24
N GLU A 525 -24.36 9.19 -2.74
CA GLU A 525 -25.34 8.10 -2.83
C GLU A 525 -25.59 7.70 -4.28
N LYS A 526 -25.88 8.68 -5.17
CA LYS A 526 -26.16 8.41 -6.59
C LYS A 526 -25.02 7.64 -7.27
N TYR A 527 -23.78 8.00 -6.98
CA TYR A 527 -22.62 7.29 -7.53
C TYR A 527 -22.43 5.90 -6.92
N ILE A 528 -22.64 5.74 -5.61
CA ILE A 528 -22.54 4.43 -4.96
C ILE A 528 -23.65 3.48 -5.46
N VAL A 529 -24.88 3.97 -5.63
CA VAL A 529 -25.98 3.18 -6.22
C VAL A 529 -25.63 2.75 -7.64
N LYS A 530 -25.04 3.63 -8.47
CA LYS A 530 -24.53 3.24 -9.79
C LYS A 530 -23.46 2.15 -9.70
N ALA A 531 -22.54 2.23 -8.74
CA ALA A 531 -21.55 1.18 -8.54
C ALA A 531 -22.22 -0.18 -8.23
N ILE A 532 -23.26 -0.19 -7.40
CA ILE A 532 -24.03 -1.40 -7.04
C ILE A 532 -24.72 -2.03 -8.27
N THR A 533 -25.19 -1.22 -9.22
CA THR A 533 -25.79 -1.77 -10.46
C THR A 533 -24.80 -2.54 -11.33
N LEU A 534 -23.49 -2.31 -11.15
CA LEU A 534 -22.42 -2.95 -11.91
C LEU A 534 -21.72 -4.06 -11.11
N ASP A 535 -21.53 -3.88 -9.81
CA ASP A 535 -20.96 -4.90 -8.93
C ASP A 535 -21.61 -4.89 -7.54
N ASN A 536 -22.10 -6.06 -7.14
CA ASN A 536 -22.68 -6.29 -5.83
C ASN A 536 -21.56 -6.59 -4.81
N ALA A 537 -21.14 -5.57 -4.03
CA ALA A 537 -20.05 -5.66 -3.05
C ALA A 537 -20.47 -5.09 -1.68
N SER A 538 -20.08 -5.76 -0.60
CA SER A 538 -20.41 -5.40 0.79
C SER A 538 -19.97 -3.99 1.17
N LEU A 539 -18.79 -3.56 0.71
CA LEU A 539 -18.25 -2.21 0.92
C LEU A 539 -19.21 -1.12 0.44
N TYR A 540 -19.89 -1.30 -0.68
CA TYR A 540 -20.78 -0.29 -1.24
C TYR A 540 -22.02 -0.10 -0.34
N TYR A 541 -22.60 -1.19 0.14
CA TYR A 541 -23.72 -1.14 1.08
C TYR A 541 -23.30 -0.61 2.45
N ARG A 542 -22.09 -0.93 2.92
CA ARG A 542 -21.55 -0.29 4.14
C ARG A 542 -21.48 1.22 4.00
N SER A 543 -20.98 1.73 2.87
CA SER A 543 -20.93 3.17 2.63
C SER A 543 -22.33 3.80 2.55
N LEU A 544 -23.31 3.14 1.93
CA LEU A 544 -24.71 3.59 1.96
C LEU A 544 -25.29 3.59 3.37
N THR A 545 -25.01 2.55 4.16
CA THR A 545 -25.44 2.46 5.58
C THR A 545 -24.94 3.67 6.38
N GLN A 546 -23.68 4.07 6.18
CA GLN A 546 -23.12 5.26 6.83
C GLN A 546 -23.80 6.55 6.36
N ILE A 547 -24.09 6.67 5.06
CA ILE A 547 -24.86 7.81 4.50
C ILE A 547 -26.26 7.88 5.14
N ASP A 548 -26.94 6.75 5.28
CA ASP A 548 -28.28 6.71 5.88
C ASP A 548 -28.24 7.11 7.36
N ILE A 549 -27.25 6.64 8.12
CA ILE A 549 -27.04 7.04 9.52
C ILE A 549 -26.79 8.54 9.64
N MET A 550 -25.98 9.12 8.75
CA MET A 550 -25.73 10.56 8.71
C MET A 550 -27.00 11.36 8.38
N ARG A 551 -27.84 10.88 7.47
CA ARG A 551 -29.12 11.52 7.16
C ARG A 551 -30.11 11.43 8.33
N MET A 552 -30.15 10.29 9.01
CA MET A 552 -30.97 10.14 10.22
C MET A 552 -30.54 11.12 11.32
N SER A 553 -29.23 11.27 11.57
CA SER A 553 -28.75 12.23 12.58
C SER A 553 -28.96 13.68 12.17
N ALA A 554 -28.81 14.01 10.88
CA ALA A 554 -29.16 15.33 10.33
C ALA A 554 -30.66 15.63 10.49
N LEU A 555 -31.52 14.65 10.24
CA LEU A 555 -32.97 14.79 10.39
C LEU A 555 -33.37 15.07 11.85
N LEU A 556 -32.74 14.37 12.80
CA LEU A 556 -33.00 14.54 14.24
C LEU A 556 -32.45 15.87 14.80
N SER A 557 -31.49 16.51 14.13
CA SER A 557 -30.88 17.77 14.55
C SER A 557 -31.51 19.02 13.92
N GLN A 558 -32.39 18.87 12.93
CA GLN A 558 -33.12 20.00 12.36
C GLN A 558 -34.13 20.55 13.36
N ASN A 559 -34.05 21.86 13.65
CA ASN A 559 -35.01 22.55 14.52
C ASN A 559 -36.44 22.35 13.98
N SER A 560 -37.28 21.75 14.81
CA SER A 560 -38.65 21.29 14.54
C SER A 560 -39.67 22.39 14.24
N THR A 561 -39.25 23.63 13.99
CA THR A 561 -40.16 24.77 13.89
C THR A 561 -40.97 24.82 12.59
N ASN A 562 -40.59 24.08 11.55
CA ASN A 562 -41.23 24.14 10.21
C ASN A 562 -41.66 22.78 9.61
N ILE A 563 -41.48 21.64 10.29
CA ILE A 563 -41.82 20.31 9.76
C ILE A 563 -42.82 19.64 10.71
N SER A 564 -43.97 19.20 10.19
CA SER A 564 -44.95 18.46 11.00
C SER A 564 -44.36 17.14 11.52
N THR A 565 -44.66 16.80 12.78
CA THR A 565 -44.17 15.60 13.45
C THR A 565 -44.41 14.30 12.67
N ASP A 566 -45.51 14.20 11.92
CA ASP A 566 -45.82 13.01 11.13
C ASP A 566 -44.93 12.87 9.88
N VAL A 567 -44.58 13.98 9.23
CA VAL A 567 -43.62 13.99 8.12
C VAL A 567 -42.23 13.59 8.61
N LEU A 568 -41.80 14.13 9.75
CA LEU A 568 -40.51 13.77 10.36
C LEU A 568 -40.46 12.28 10.71
N ARG A 569 -41.54 11.75 11.31
CA ARG A 569 -41.66 10.32 11.64
C ARG A 569 -41.57 9.44 10.39
N ASN A 570 -42.32 9.78 9.33
CA ASN A 570 -42.32 9.01 8.08
C ASN A 570 -40.94 9.04 7.39
N GLN A 571 -40.29 10.20 7.34
CA GLN A 571 -38.94 10.34 6.78
C GLN A 571 -37.93 9.51 7.57
N PHE A 572 -37.98 9.58 8.90
CA PHE A 572 -37.11 8.79 9.77
C PHE A 572 -37.31 7.28 9.58
N GLN A 573 -38.57 6.82 9.52
CA GLN A 573 -38.90 5.41 9.29
C GLN A 573 -38.40 4.90 7.94
N ASN A 574 -38.51 5.71 6.88
CA ASN A 574 -38.00 5.37 5.56
C ASN A 574 -36.47 5.25 5.55
N LEU A 575 -35.77 6.22 6.17
CA LEU A 575 -34.31 6.20 6.29
C LEU A 575 -33.82 5.01 7.13
N LEU A 576 -34.48 4.73 8.25
CA LEU A 576 -34.16 3.57 9.08
C LEU A 576 -34.34 2.26 8.31
N SER A 577 -35.43 2.14 7.55
CA SER A 577 -35.69 0.95 6.73
C SER A 577 -34.62 0.75 5.64
N ALA A 578 -34.19 1.84 5.00
CA ALA A 578 -33.09 1.82 4.04
C ALA A 578 -31.77 1.41 4.70
N ALA A 579 -31.42 2.03 5.83
CA ALA A 579 -30.20 1.74 6.59
C ALA A 579 -30.14 0.27 7.03
N LEU A 580 -31.25 -0.28 7.52
CA LEU A 580 -31.36 -1.68 7.91
C LEU A 580 -31.18 -2.61 6.71
N ASN A 581 -31.81 -2.29 5.58
CA ASN A 581 -31.65 -3.07 4.35
C ASN A 581 -30.19 -3.06 3.89
N HIS A 582 -29.58 -1.88 3.75
CA HIS A 582 -28.18 -1.77 3.34
C HIS A 582 -27.23 -2.50 4.31
N GLY A 583 -27.40 -2.32 5.63
CA GLY A 583 -26.60 -3.02 6.63
C GLY A 583 -26.73 -4.54 6.56
N GLN A 584 -27.96 -5.05 6.36
CA GLN A 584 -28.22 -6.48 6.19
C GLN A 584 -27.63 -7.02 4.88
N GLN A 585 -27.72 -6.28 3.78
CA GLN A 585 -27.11 -6.68 2.50
C GLN A 585 -25.59 -6.76 2.60
N ALA A 586 -24.95 -5.81 3.29
CA ALA A 586 -23.51 -5.86 3.53
C ALA A 586 -23.09 -7.17 4.23
N VAL A 587 -23.83 -7.56 5.27
CA VAL A 587 -23.60 -8.82 6.01
C VAL A 587 -23.93 -10.06 5.16
N ALA A 588 -25.02 -10.01 4.37
CA ALA A 588 -25.43 -11.12 3.51
C ALA A 588 -24.39 -11.41 2.42
N ILE A 589 -23.75 -10.37 1.87
CA ILE A 589 -22.69 -10.50 0.87
C ILE A 589 -21.41 -11.07 1.48
N ASP A 590 -21.00 -10.58 2.66
CA ASP A 590 -19.82 -11.08 3.35
C ASP A 590 -19.98 -11.07 4.87
N LYS A 591 -20.34 -12.24 5.42
CA LYS A 591 -20.46 -12.44 6.87
C LYS A 591 -19.12 -12.55 7.60
N THR A 592 -18.00 -12.63 6.87
CA THR A 592 -16.66 -12.86 7.45
C THR A 592 -15.88 -11.59 7.73
N ASP A 593 -16.30 -10.46 7.16
CA ASP A 593 -15.78 -9.13 7.49
C ASP A 593 -16.55 -8.55 8.69
N TYR A 594 -15.83 -8.36 9.81
CA TYR A 594 -16.39 -7.80 11.04
C TYR A 594 -16.95 -6.38 10.84
N GLN A 595 -16.46 -5.63 9.86
CA GLN A 595 -16.90 -4.25 9.60
C GLN A 595 -18.33 -4.21 9.03
N ASN A 596 -18.80 -5.27 8.37
CA ASN A 596 -20.20 -5.40 7.95
C ASN A 596 -21.12 -5.52 9.17
N TRP A 597 -20.74 -6.34 10.15
CA TRP A 597 -21.46 -6.49 11.41
C TRP A 597 -21.44 -5.23 12.26
N VAL A 598 -20.31 -4.51 12.31
CA VAL A 598 -20.22 -3.20 12.96
C VAL A 598 -21.22 -2.22 12.33
N SER A 599 -21.24 -2.13 11.00
CA SER A 599 -22.13 -1.20 10.30
C SER A 599 -23.60 -1.50 10.60
N LEU A 600 -23.99 -2.79 10.61
CA LEU A 600 -25.34 -3.21 10.99
C LEU A 600 -25.66 -2.90 12.46
N GLY A 601 -24.72 -3.14 13.38
CA GLY A 601 -24.89 -2.83 14.80
C GLY A 601 -25.12 -1.34 15.06
N GLN A 602 -24.41 -0.47 14.32
CA GLN A 602 -24.56 0.99 14.41
C GLN A 602 -25.96 1.45 13.99
N VAL A 603 -26.57 0.83 12.97
CA VAL A 603 -27.95 1.16 12.57
C VAL A 603 -28.93 0.89 13.71
N TYR A 604 -28.80 -0.27 14.37
CA TYR A 604 -29.65 -0.61 15.50
C TYR A 604 -29.36 0.28 16.72
N GLU A 605 -28.09 0.61 17.00
CA GLU A 605 -27.69 1.47 18.11
C GLU A 605 -28.36 2.86 18.06
N VAL A 606 -28.44 3.47 16.87
CA VAL A 606 -29.04 4.81 16.69
C VAL A 606 -30.47 4.89 17.21
N VAL A 607 -31.22 3.78 17.18
CA VAL A 607 -32.64 3.75 17.57
C VAL A 607 -32.89 3.17 18.97
N VAL A 608 -31.85 2.77 19.69
CA VAL A 608 -31.98 2.30 21.08
C VAL A 608 -32.55 3.38 22.03
N PRO A 609 -32.10 4.65 21.99
CA PRO A 609 -32.60 5.68 22.91
C PRO A 609 -34.12 5.94 22.79
N ILE A 610 -34.71 5.68 21.63
CA ILE A 610 -36.14 5.85 21.35
C ILE A 610 -36.96 4.56 21.55
N LYS A 611 -36.34 3.51 22.10
CA LYS A 611 -36.98 2.24 22.53
C LYS A 611 -37.75 1.49 21.43
N ILE A 612 -37.20 1.42 20.22
CA ILE A 612 -37.73 0.53 19.17
C ILE A 612 -37.59 -0.93 19.61
N THR A 613 -38.65 -1.73 19.43
CA THR A 613 -38.70 -3.15 19.76
C THR A 613 -37.53 -3.92 19.14
N ASN A 614 -36.85 -4.77 19.93
CA ASN A 614 -35.71 -5.62 19.54
C ASN A 614 -34.45 -4.91 19.02
N ALA A 615 -34.40 -3.57 19.00
CA ALA A 615 -33.24 -2.83 18.49
C ALA A 615 -31.98 -3.08 19.32
N TYR A 616 -32.10 -3.01 20.66
CA TYR A 616 -30.99 -3.27 21.57
C TYR A 616 -30.42 -4.68 21.39
N GLU A 617 -31.28 -5.71 21.38
CA GLU A 617 -30.88 -7.10 21.21
C GLU A 617 -30.19 -7.34 19.86
N SER A 618 -30.69 -6.70 18.80
CA SER A 618 -30.12 -6.78 17.46
C SER A 618 -28.75 -6.10 17.38
N ALA A 619 -28.58 -4.94 18.02
CA ALA A 619 -27.30 -4.25 18.13
C ALA A 619 -26.27 -5.10 18.90
N VAL A 620 -26.66 -5.65 20.06
CA VAL A 620 -25.80 -6.54 20.86
C VAL A 620 -25.39 -7.76 20.04
N ASN A 621 -26.31 -8.40 19.32
CA ASN A 621 -25.98 -9.56 18.49
C ASN A 621 -25.00 -9.20 17.37
N ALA A 622 -25.25 -8.11 16.63
CA ALA A 622 -24.36 -7.65 15.57
C ALA A 622 -22.95 -7.35 16.08
N TYR A 623 -22.81 -6.63 17.20
CA TYR A 623 -21.51 -6.37 17.80
C TYR A 623 -20.83 -7.63 18.36
N LYS A 624 -21.58 -8.60 18.89
CA LYS A 624 -21.02 -9.91 19.28
C LYS A 624 -20.51 -10.71 18.09
N GLN A 625 -21.19 -10.66 16.94
CA GLN A 625 -20.68 -11.27 15.70
C GLN A 625 -19.40 -10.59 15.22
N ALA A 626 -19.35 -9.25 15.25
CA ALA A 626 -18.13 -8.51 14.95
C ALA A 626 -16.97 -8.89 15.90
N LEU A 627 -17.27 -9.00 17.20
CA LEU A 627 -16.29 -9.38 18.22
C LEU A 627 -15.80 -10.82 18.04
N ALA A 628 -16.65 -11.75 17.62
CA ALA A 628 -16.23 -13.12 17.31
C ALA A 628 -15.20 -13.18 16.16
N LEU A 629 -15.28 -12.23 15.22
CA LEU A 629 -14.36 -12.13 14.07
C LEU A 629 -13.09 -11.33 14.40
N ASN A 630 -13.16 -10.38 15.34
CA ASN A 630 -12.03 -9.55 15.78
C ASN A 630 -11.99 -9.45 17.32
N PRO A 631 -11.70 -10.56 18.03
CA PRO A 631 -11.88 -10.66 19.48
C PRO A 631 -10.91 -9.81 20.29
N LYS A 632 -9.83 -9.36 19.66
CA LYS A 632 -8.78 -8.53 20.29
C LYS A 632 -8.93 -7.05 19.93
N SER A 633 -10.11 -6.62 19.47
CA SER A 633 -10.35 -5.22 19.15
C SER A 633 -10.87 -4.44 20.35
N PRO A 634 -10.10 -3.49 20.92
CA PRO A 634 -10.59 -2.65 22.01
C PRO A 634 -11.77 -1.76 21.57
N SER A 635 -11.87 -1.41 20.28
CA SER A 635 -12.97 -0.58 19.76
C SER A 635 -14.32 -1.32 19.75
N LEU A 636 -14.34 -2.63 19.54
CA LEU A 636 -15.58 -3.42 19.56
C LEU A 636 -16.13 -3.56 20.98
N PHE A 637 -15.26 -3.76 21.97
CA PHE A 637 -15.64 -3.69 23.38
C PHE A 637 -16.17 -2.30 23.74
N LEU A 638 -15.55 -1.24 23.23
CA LEU A 638 -16.03 0.12 23.46
C LEU A 638 -17.41 0.38 22.82
N MET A 639 -17.70 -0.16 21.63
CA MET A 639 -19.02 -0.07 21.01
C MET A 639 -20.09 -0.75 21.87
N LEU A 640 -19.82 -1.95 22.38
CA LEU A 640 -20.70 -2.62 23.35
C LEU A 640 -20.88 -1.80 24.62
N ALA A 641 -19.82 -1.18 25.15
CA ALA A 641 -19.92 -0.32 26.32
C ALA A 641 -20.81 0.91 26.09
N ARG A 642 -20.68 1.57 24.93
CA ARG A 642 -21.54 2.71 24.55
C ARG A 642 -22.99 2.30 24.42
N LEU A 643 -23.24 1.15 23.79
CA LEU A 643 -24.57 0.59 23.67
C LEU A 643 -25.21 0.34 25.04
N GLU A 644 -24.50 -0.31 25.97
CA GLU A 644 -24.98 -0.54 27.34
C GLU A 644 -25.23 0.77 28.10
N ALA A 645 -24.33 1.75 27.97
CA ALA A 645 -24.49 3.06 28.60
C ALA A 645 -25.73 3.80 28.04
N SER A 646 -25.95 3.75 26.72
CA SER A 646 -27.14 4.34 26.06
C SER A 646 -28.45 3.65 26.49
N ASN A 647 -28.38 2.37 26.84
CA ASN A 647 -29.48 1.59 27.39
C ASN A 647 -29.66 1.77 28.91
N GLY A 648 -28.81 2.57 29.57
CA GLY A 648 -28.84 2.85 31.01
C GLY A 648 -28.15 1.80 31.89
N ASN A 649 -27.47 0.81 31.31
CA ASN A 649 -26.79 -0.26 32.02
C ASN A 649 -25.31 0.05 32.27
N ASN A 650 -25.05 1.03 33.14
CA ASN A 650 -23.69 1.50 33.43
C ASN A 650 -22.76 0.41 33.99
N ALA A 651 -23.31 -0.59 34.70
CA ALA A 651 -22.53 -1.69 35.26
C ALA A 651 -21.92 -2.57 34.14
N MET A 652 -22.74 -2.97 33.15
CA MET A 652 -22.24 -3.70 31.99
C MET A 652 -21.33 -2.83 31.10
N ALA A 653 -21.65 -1.55 30.95
CA ALA A 653 -20.79 -0.61 30.23
C ALA A 653 -19.37 -0.57 30.81
N LYS A 654 -19.24 -0.46 32.15
CA LYS A 654 -17.95 -0.51 32.85
C LYS A 654 -17.21 -1.83 32.68
N ASN A 655 -17.92 -2.95 32.63
CA ASN A 655 -17.31 -4.27 32.35
C ASN A 655 -16.71 -4.30 30.94
N TYR A 656 -17.46 -3.88 29.92
CA TYR A 656 -16.94 -3.81 28.56
C TYR A 656 -15.79 -2.81 28.39
N ILE A 657 -15.83 -1.67 29.09
CA ILE A 657 -14.69 -0.76 29.17
C ILE A 657 -13.46 -1.47 29.76
N SER A 658 -13.62 -2.24 30.83
CA SER A 658 -12.52 -3.00 31.41
C SER A 658 -11.93 -3.98 30.40
N GLN A 659 -12.76 -4.69 29.63
CA GLN A 659 -12.30 -5.57 28.56
C GLN A 659 -11.58 -4.81 27.44
N ALA A 660 -12.08 -3.64 27.04
CA ALA A 660 -11.40 -2.77 26.07
C ALA A 660 -10.01 -2.38 26.57
N LEU A 661 -9.91 -2.00 27.85
CA LEU A 661 -8.65 -1.61 28.49
C LEU A 661 -7.72 -2.81 28.70
N GLN A 662 -8.22 -4.03 28.89
CA GLN A 662 -7.38 -5.24 28.90
C GLN A 662 -6.76 -5.51 27.53
N GLN A 663 -7.48 -5.23 26.45
CA GLN A 663 -6.92 -5.34 25.10
C GLN A 663 -5.92 -4.22 24.81
N LYS A 664 -6.17 -3.01 25.33
CA LYS A 664 -5.31 -1.84 25.15
C LYS A 664 -5.40 -0.91 26.36
N ASN A 665 -4.42 -1.00 27.26
CA ASN A 665 -4.43 -0.28 28.54
C ASN A 665 -4.47 1.25 28.41
N ASN A 666 -3.96 1.78 27.30
CA ASN A 666 -3.95 3.22 27.00
C ASN A 666 -5.00 3.62 25.95
N TYR A 667 -6.15 2.93 25.90
CA TYR A 667 -7.21 3.26 24.95
C TYR A 667 -8.04 4.45 25.43
N THR A 668 -7.62 5.65 25.02
CA THR A 668 -8.14 6.95 25.48
C THR A 668 -9.67 7.04 25.41
N GLU A 669 -10.30 6.56 24.35
CA GLU A 669 -11.74 6.63 24.17
C GLU A 669 -12.52 5.79 25.19
N ALA A 670 -11.96 4.66 25.65
CA ALA A 670 -12.58 3.84 26.69
C ALA A 670 -12.44 4.49 28.08
N ILE A 671 -11.30 5.12 28.35
CA ILE A 671 -11.04 5.87 29.59
C ILE A 671 -12.00 7.06 29.68
N PHE A 672 -12.23 7.75 28.56
CA PHE A 672 -13.15 8.86 28.50
C PHE A 672 -14.60 8.44 28.74
N LEU A 673 -15.04 7.32 28.15
CA LEU A 673 -16.37 6.80 28.43
C LEU A 673 -16.52 6.42 29.91
N LEU A 674 -15.48 5.84 30.52
CA LEU A 674 -15.49 5.52 31.96
C LEU A 674 -15.69 6.77 32.82
N ALA A 675 -14.90 7.81 32.55
CA ALA A 675 -14.97 9.08 33.25
C ALA A 675 -16.35 9.74 33.08
N GLN A 676 -16.93 9.70 31.88
CA GLN A 676 -18.28 10.21 31.62
C GLN A 676 -19.33 9.47 32.45
N ILE A 677 -19.27 8.14 32.49
CA ILE A 677 -20.19 7.33 33.30
C ILE A 677 -20.02 7.66 34.79
N GLN A 678 -18.79 7.75 35.30
CA GLN A 678 -18.52 8.10 36.70
C GLN A 678 -19.01 9.51 37.05
N VAL A 679 -18.83 10.50 36.17
CA VAL A 679 -19.36 11.85 36.37
C VAL A 679 -20.90 11.84 36.38
N ALA A 680 -21.54 11.11 35.47
CA ALA A 680 -23.00 10.98 35.44
C ALA A 680 -23.57 10.32 36.71
N GLU A 681 -22.79 9.44 37.35
CA GLU A 681 -23.10 8.84 38.66
C GLU A 681 -22.74 9.74 39.85
N GLY A 682 -22.14 10.91 39.63
CA GLY A 682 -21.68 11.84 40.68
C GLY A 682 -20.30 11.53 41.27
N ASN A 683 -19.62 10.50 40.78
CA ASN A 683 -18.31 10.03 41.26
C ASN A 683 -17.14 10.77 40.58
N ILE A 684 -17.12 12.10 40.66
CA ILE A 684 -16.12 12.94 39.98
C ILE A 684 -14.67 12.62 40.43
N LYS A 685 -14.48 12.23 41.70
CA LYS A 685 -13.16 11.84 42.22
C LYS A 685 -12.61 10.60 41.51
N ASP A 686 -13.44 9.57 41.32
CA ASP A 686 -13.03 8.35 40.62
C ASP A 686 -12.75 8.63 39.13
N ALA A 687 -13.51 9.54 38.53
CA ALA A 687 -13.24 10.02 37.17
C ALA A 687 -11.86 10.69 37.07
N ILE A 688 -11.52 11.57 38.03
CA ILE A 688 -10.18 12.19 38.09
C ILE A 688 -9.12 11.10 38.25
N SER A 689 -9.26 10.17 39.20
CA SER A 689 -8.28 9.09 39.42
C SER A 689 -8.10 8.19 38.20
N SER A 690 -9.18 7.89 37.46
CA SER A 690 -9.13 7.05 36.26
C SER A 690 -8.35 7.74 35.12
N VAL A 691 -8.62 9.03 34.88
CA VAL A 691 -7.91 9.81 33.85
C VAL A 691 -6.48 10.14 34.28
N GLU A 692 -6.23 10.34 35.57
CA GLU A 692 -4.89 10.53 36.11
C GLU A 692 -4.04 9.27 35.93
N ALA A 693 -4.57 8.08 36.24
CA ALA A 693 -3.91 6.81 35.95
C ALA A 693 -3.56 6.67 34.45
N ALA A 694 -4.47 7.07 33.57
CA ALA A 694 -4.26 7.08 32.12
C ALA A 694 -3.13 8.03 31.70
N SER A 695 -2.98 9.17 32.36
CA SER A 695 -1.92 10.14 32.05
C SER A 695 -0.51 9.58 32.28
N TYR A 696 -0.35 8.63 33.21
CA TYR A 696 0.90 7.90 33.40
C TYR A 696 1.16 6.85 32.31
N LEU A 697 0.10 6.29 31.72
CA LEU A 697 0.19 5.28 30.66
C LEU A 697 0.38 5.89 29.26
N ALA A 698 -0.03 7.15 29.07
CA ALA A 698 0.10 7.89 27.82
C ALA A 698 0.54 9.34 28.09
N PRO A 699 1.79 9.55 28.55
CA PRO A 699 2.30 10.86 28.96
C PRO A 699 2.46 11.86 27.79
N SER A 700 2.30 11.42 26.54
CA SER A 700 2.35 12.25 25.35
C SER A 700 0.98 12.59 24.74
N ASP A 701 -0.12 12.09 25.32
CA ASP A 701 -1.47 12.36 24.81
C ASP A 701 -2.05 13.64 25.43
N SER A 702 -2.00 14.73 24.68
CA SER A 702 -2.58 16.03 25.10
C SER A 702 -4.07 15.97 25.43
N GLY A 703 -4.82 15.03 24.84
CA GLY A 703 -6.24 14.83 25.09
C GLY A 703 -6.53 14.33 26.50
N ILE A 704 -5.70 13.43 27.02
CA ILE A 704 -5.83 12.91 28.39
C ILE A 704 -5.62 14.03 29.40
N PHE A 705 -4.59 14.86 29.22
CA PHE A 705 -4.32 16.00 30.10
C PHE A 705 -5.41 17.07 30.02
N PHE A 706 -5.97 17.32 28.82
CA PHE A 706 -7.13 18.19 28.68
C PHE A 706 -8.33 17.68 29.49
N GLN A 707 -8.64 16.38 29.37
CA GLN A 707 -9.76 15.79 30.10
C GLN A 707 -9.55 15.80 31.61
N LEU A 708 -8.32 15.52 32.07
CA LEU A 708 -7.95 15.63 33.49
C LEU A 708 -8.14 17.07 34.00
N GLY A 709 -7.71 18.06 33.21
CA GLY A 709 -7.90 19.47 33.51
C GLY A 709 -9.37 19.85 33.61
N LEU A 710 -10.22 19.38 32.69
CA LEU A 710 -11.65 19.65 32.70
C LEU A 710 -12.34 19.06 33.94
N LEU A 711 -12.01 17.81 34.29
CA LEU A 711 -12.54 17.16 35.48
C LEU A 711 -12.12 17.89 36.76
N ARG A 712 -10.85 18.29 36.88
CA ARG A 712 -10.35 19.07 38.01
C ARG A 712 -10.97 20.47 38.08
N TYR A 713 -11.16 21.12 36.94
CA TYR A 713 -11.84 22.42 36.84
C TYR A 713 -13.28 22.32 37.35
N ASN A 714 -14.03 21.31 36.90
CA ASN A 714 -15.40 21.06 37.35
C ASN A 714 -15.48 20.69 38.84
N ASN A 715 -14.45 20.00 39.36
CA ASN A 715 -14.28 19.72 40.78
C ASN A 715 -13.75 20.93 41.59
N LYS A 716 -13.61 22.12 40.96
CA LYS A 716 -13.07 23.36 41.53
C LYS A 716 -11.62 23.27 42.02
N ASP A 717 -10.90 22.22 41.65
CA ASP A 717 -9.44 22.13 41.80
C ASP A 717 -8.76 22.91 40.67
N PHE A 718 -8.84 24.24 40.74
CA PHE A 718 -8.29 25.10 39.69
C PHE A 718 -6.76 25.04 39.60
N LYS A 719 -6.06 24.72 40.70
CA LYS A 719 -4.61 24.55 40.69
C LYS A 719 -4.21 23.28 39.94
N GLY A 720 -4.85 22.14 40.25
CA GLY A 720 -4.62 20.90 39.53
C GLY A 720 -5.08 20.97 38.07
N ALA A 721 -6.14 21.74 37.77
CA ALA A 721 -6.58 22.02 36.41
C ALA A 721 -5.53 22.79 35.60
N VAL A 722 -4.93 23.83 36.18
CA VAL A 722 -3.80 24.56 35.55
C VAL A 722 -2.68 23.61 35.19
N SER A 723 -2.22 22.78 36.13
CA SER A 723 -1.13 21.84 35.87
C SER A 723 -1.43 20.88 34.71
N ALA A 724 -2.65 20.33 34.66
CA ALA A 724 -3.05 19.44 33.59
C ALA A 724 -3.19 20.17 32.23
N PHE A 725 -3.82 21.35 32.20
CA PHE A 725 -3.94 22.11 30.96
C PHE A 725 -2.60 22.65 30.45
N GLU A 726 -1.66 23.02 31.33
CA GLU A 726 -0.28 23.39 30.94
C GLU A 726 0.42 22.23 30.22
N GLN A 727 0.28 21.00 30.71
CA GLN A 727 0.82 19.81 30.03
C GLN A 727 0.14 19.59 28.67
N ALA A 728 -1.19 19.72 28.59
CA ALA A 728 -1.91 19.60 27.32
C ALA A 728 -1.44 20.63 26.28
N VAL A 729 -1.20 21.88 26.69
CA VAL A 729 -0.70 22.95 25.82
C VAL A 729 0.79 22.77 25.50
N THR A 730 1.59 22.20 26.39
CA THR A 730 2.99 21.87 26.13
C THR A 730 3.13 20.79 25.06
N LEU A 731 2.31 19.73 25.17
CA LEU A 731 2.25 18.64 24.21
C LEU A 731 1.64 19.07 22.87
N ASN A 732 0.65 19.95 22.91
CA ASN A 732 0.03 20.51 21.73
C ASN A 732 -0.20 22.02 21.89
N SER A 733 0.77 22.80 21.41
CA SER A 733 0.74 24.25 21.49
C SER A 733 -0.37 24.88 20.65
N ALA A 734 -1.07 24.14 19.79
CA ALA A 734 -2.21 24.64 19.01
C ALA A 734 -3.58 24.27 19.65
N TYR A 735 -3.60 23.61 20.81
CA TYR A 735 -4.84 23.10 21.41
C TYR A 735 -5.71 24.22 22.00
N ALA A 736 -6.58 24.80 21.17
CA ALA A 736 -7.38 25.98 21.52
C ALA A 736 -8.27 25.78 22.75
N ASN A 737 -8.98 24.65 22.85
CA ASN A 737 -9.82 24.37 24.01
C ASN A 737 -8.99 24.29 25.30
N ALA A 738 -7.81 23.65 25.26
CA ALA A 738 -6.93 23.58 26.42
C ALA A 738 -6.43 24.97 26.86
N LYS A 739 -6.02 25.83 25.92
CA LYS A 739 -5.65 27.23 26.22
C LYS A 739 -6.80 28.04 26.81
N TYR A 740 -8.02 27.82 26.32
CA TYR A 740 -9.20 28.53 26.78
C TYR A 740 -9.48 28.21 28.26
N PHE A 741 -9.54 26.92 28.58
CA PHE A 741 -9.74 26.49 29.96
C PHE A 741 -8.52 26.77 30.85
N LEU A 742 -7.30 26.75 30.31
CA LEU A 742 -6.09 27.19 31.03
C LEU A 742 -6.20 28.67 31.43
N GLY A 743 -6.60 29.54 30.51
CA GLY A 743 -6.80 30.97 30.78
C GLY A 743 -7.88 31.22 31.84
N LEU A 744 -9.03 30.52 31.75
CA LEU A 744 -10.06 30.58 32.78
C LEU A 744 -9.55 30.08 34.13
N SER A 745 -8.76 29.02 34.14
CA SER A 745 -8.20 28.43 35.37
C SER A 745 -7.17 29.36 36.02
N TYR A 746 -6.29 29.99 35.23
CA TYR A 746 -5.35 31.01 35.71
C TYR A 746 -6.06 32.19 36.36
N HIS A 747 -7.14 32.69 35.75
CA HIS A 747 -7.95 33.75 36.35
C HIS A 747 -8.54 33.31 37.71
N ARG A 748 -9.08 32.09 37.80
CA ARG A 748 -9.65 31.55 39.06
C ARG A 748 -8.64 31.45 40.20
N ILE A 749 -7.35 31.28 39.89
CA ILE A 749 -6.27 31.24 40.89
C ILE A 749 -5.51 32.57 41.04
N GLY A 750 -6.00 33.66 40.44
CA GLY A 750 -5.42 35.00 40.56
C GLY A 750 -4.22 35.29 39.64
N ARG A 751 -3.83 34.36 38.76
CA ARG A 751 -2.76 34.54 37.75
C ARG A 751 -3.28 35.28 36.51
N VAL A 752 -3.81 36.49 36.70
CA VAL A 752 -4.51 37.26 35.65
C VAL A 752 -3.62 37.57 34.44
N LYS A 753 -2.33 37.86 34.66
CA LYS A 753 -1.38 38.11 33.56
C LYS A 753 -1.23 36.91 32.64
N ASP A 754 -1.13 35.70 33.21
CA ASP A 754 -1.01 34.46 32.45
C ASP A 754 -2.32 34.13 31.71
N ALA A 755 -3.47 34.39 32.34
CA ALA A 755 -4.77 34.28 31.68
C ALA A 755 -4.85 35.16 30.42
N ILE A 756 -4.44 36.43 30.53
CA ILE A 756 -4.40 37.37 29.40
C ILE A 756 -3.50 36.85 28.28
N ASN A 757 -2.33 36.27 28.61
CA ASN A 757 -1.42 35.72 27.61
C ASN A 757 -2.04 34.56 26.82
N GLN A 758 -2.72 33.62 27.50
CA GLN A 758 -3.39 32.51 26.83
C GLN A 758 -4.52 32.98 25.91
N PHE A 759 -5.33 33.96 26.36
CA PHE A 759 -6.41 34.50 25.52
C PHE A 759 -5.89 35.38 24.36
N LYS A 760 -4.76 36.07 24.53
CA LYS A 760 -4.10 36.80 23.42
C LYS A 760 -3.65 35.83 22.34
N ASP A 761 -3.05 34.73 22.73
CA ASP A 761 -2.60 33.69 21.81
C ASP A 761 -3.80 32.99 21.11
N LEU A 762 -4.89 32.76 21.84
CA LEU A 762 -6.15 32.31 21.24
C LEU A 762 -6.73 33.32 20.23
N LYS A 763 -6.64 34.63 20.50
CA LYS A 763 -7.10 35.66 19.54
C LYS A 763 -6.28 35.65 18.25
N ILE A 764 -4.99 35.31 18.32
CA ILE A 764 -4.15 35.17 17.12
C ILE A 764 -4.66 34.02 16.23
N THR A 765 -5.05 32.91 16.85
CA THR A 765 -5.53 31.71 16.13
C THR A 765 -7.03 31.77 15.78
N ASN A 766 -7.82 32.58 16.48
CA ASN A 766 -9.26 32.76 16.27
C ASN A 766 -9.64 34.26 16.33
N PRO A 767 -9.25 35.07 15.34
CA PRO A 767 -9.38 36.53 15.39
C PRO A 767 -10.83 37.03 15.47
N ASP A 768 -11.78 36.26 14.92
CA ASP A 768 -13.19 36.64 14.86
C ASP A 768 -14.01 36.20 16.09
N ASN A 769 -13.40 35.50 17.05
CA ASN A 769 -14.13 34.98 18.20
C ASN A 769 -14.48 36.13 19.19
N LYS A 770 -15.74 36.59 19.12
CA LYS A 770 -16.28 37.68 19.95
C LYS A 770 -16.20 37.39 21.45
N GLU A 771 -16.29 36.12 21.85
CA GLU A 771 -16.19 35.72 23.25
C GLU A 771 -14.76 35.90 23.77
N VAL A 772 -13.75 35.45 23.01
CA VAL A 772 -12.33 35.65 23.36
C VAL A 772 -12.00 37.14 23.44
N GLU A 773 -12.55 37.95 22.53
CA GLU A 773 -12.39 39.41 22.57
C GLU A 773 -13.03 40.03 23.82
N LEU A 774 -14.25 39.61 24.17
CA LEU A 774 -14.94 40.05 25.38
C LEU A 774 -14.15 39.68 26.65
N ILE A 775 -13.67 38.43 26.73
CA ILE A 775 -12.88 37.95 27.86
C ILE A 775 -11.60 38.79 28.00
N LEU A 776 -10.88 39.04 26.91
CA LEU A 776 -9.69 39.90 26.93
C LEU A 776 -10.00 41.33 27.38
N LYS A 777 -11.08 41.93 26.86
CA LYS A 777 -11.51 43.28 27.25
C LYS A 777 -11.79 43.35 28.75
N ASN A 778 -12.54 42.38 29.28
CA ASN A 778 -12.90 42.32 30.69
C ASN A 778 -11.67 42.09 31.58
N LEU A 779 -10.81 41.12 31.24
CA LEU A 779 -9.60 40.82 32.00
C LEU A 779 -8.61 42.00 32.04
N ASN A 780 -8.44 42.73 30.93
CA ASN A 780 -7.60 43.95 30.90
C ASN A 780 -8.21 45.11 31.72
N ALA A 781 -9.55 45.15 31.85
CA ALA A 781 -10.26 46.12 32.67
C ALA A 781 -10.35 45.72 34.16
N GLY A 782 -9.72 44.61 34.57
CA GLY A 782 -9.80 44.09 35.94
C GLY A 782 -11.16 43.48 36.31
N LEU A 783 -12.00 43.19 35.31
CA LEU A 783 -13.32 42.57 35.47
C LEU A 783 -13.23 41.04 35.29
N ALA A 784 -14.22 40.31 35.78
CA ALA A 784 -14.31 38.87 35.56
C ALA A 784 -14.53 38.58 34.05
N PRO A 785 -14.06 37.43 33.51
CA PRO A 785 -14.10 37.11 32.09
C PRO A 785 -15.45 37.38 31.41
N PHE A 786 -16.56 37.17 32.13
CA PHE A 786 -17.93 37.25 31.62
C PHE A 786 -18.76 38.42 32.19
N SER A 787 -18.15 39.42 32.85
CA SER A 787 -18.87 40.50 33.53
C SER A 787 -19.83 41.33 32.66
N ASN A 788 -19.66 41.30 31.33
CA ASN A 788 -20.51 41.98 30.35
C ASN A 788 -21.03 41.04 29.26
N ALA A 789 -21.08 39.73 29.54
CA ALA A 789 -21.61 38.76 28.60
C ALA A 789 -23.14 38.89 28.55
N THR A 790 -23.68 39.28 27.41
CA THR A 790 -25.11 39.06 27.13
C THR A 790 -25.35 37.55 27.04
N PRO A 791 -26.40 36.99 27.66
CA PRO A 791 -26.80 35.60 27.43
C PRO A 791 -26.90 35.37 25.91
N PRO A 792 -26.53 34.20 25.38
CA PRO A 792 -26.46 34.02 23.94
C PRO A 792 -27.85 34.20 23.32
N ILE A 793 -28.07 35.33 22.64
CA ILE A 793 -29.02 35.44 21.54
C ILE A 793 -28.22 35.17 20.27
N ASP A 794 -27.73 33.94 20.11
CA ASP A 794 -27.40 33.48 18.77
C ASP A 794 -27.72 31.99 18.66
N SER A 795 -28.82 31.71 17.97
CA SER A 795 -29.30 30.36 17.65
C SER A 795 -28.73 29.87 16.32
N GLN A 796 -27.77 30.58 15.72
CA GLN A 796 -27.19 30.24 14.43
C GLN A 796 -25.67 30.11 14.52
N PRO A 797 -25.07 29.02 13.98
CA PRO A 797 -23.64 28.93 13.78
C PRO A 797 -23.13 30.09 12.91
N GLU A 798 -21.96 30.63 13.23
CA GLU A 798 -21.30 31.63 12.40
C GLU A 798 -21.13 31.10 10.96
N LYS A 799 -21.78 31.76 9.99
CA LYS A 799 -21.58 31.49 8.57
C LYS A 799 -20.23 32.05 8.14
N ARG A 800 -19.23 31.18 7.97
CA ARG A 800 -17.92 31.54 7.41
C ARG A 800 -17.86 31.16 5.93
N SER A 801 -17.51 32.11 5.07
CA SER A 801 -17.29 31.88 3.64
C SER A 801 -15.83 31.56 3.29
N LYS A 802 -14.94 31.54 4.30
CA LYS A 802 -13.51 31.21 4.17
C LYS A 802 -13.04 30.41 5.40
N PRO A 803 -12.04 29.54 5.24
CA PRO A 803 -11.48 28.78 6.36
C PRO A 803 -10.96 29.70 7.47
N PRO A 804 -11.03 29.27 8.76
CA PRO A 804 -10.56 30.07 9.90
C PRO A 804 -9.04 30.31 9.90
N VAL A 805 -8.29 29.58 9.08
CA VAL A 805 -6.86 29.79 8.82
C VAL A 805 -6.67 29.96 7.32
N PRO A 806 -6.27 31.14 6.81
CA PRO A 806 -5.67 31.23 5.50
C PRO A 806 -4.32 30.49 5.57
N GLU A 807 -4.10 29.56 4.64
CA GLU A 807 -2.82 28.89 4.47
C GLU A 807 -1.72 29.96 4.38
N LYS A 808 -0.87 30.07 5.41
CA LYS A 808 0.19 31.09 5.44
C LYS A 808 1.23 30.69 4.40
N GLU A 809 1.44 31.56 3.41
CA GLU A 809 2.68 31.60 2.64
C GLU A 809 3.86 31.50 3.62
N SER A 810 4.69 30.49 3.42
CA SER A 810 5.89 30.22 4.21
C SER A 810 6.69 31.50 4.40
N VAL A 811 6.89 31.89 5.66
CA VAL A 811 7.71 33.02 6.07
C VAL A 811 9.07 32.93 5.39
N LYS A 812 9.35 33.85 4.46
CA LYS A 812 10.72 34.14 4.00
C LYS A 812 11.55 34.47 5.24
N GLN A 813 12.41 33.55 5.66
CA GLN A 813 13.47 33.85 6.62
C GLN A 813 14.31 35.00 6.05
N LYS A 814 14.23 36.17 6.69
CA LYS A 814 15.22 37.22 6.52
C LYS A 814 16.55 36.68 7.04
N SER A 815 17.55 36.74 6.19
CA SER A 815 18.97 36.59 6.50
C SER A 815 19.35 37.46 7.69
N VAL A 816 19.89 36.84 8.74
CA VAL A 816 20.62 37.52 9.80
C VAL A 816 22.07 37.59 9.33
N ASP A 817 22.50 38.78 8.94
CA ASP A 817 23.92 39.12 8.88
C ASP A 817 24.48 39.26 10.30
N SER A 818 25.69 38.74 10.44
CA SER A 818 26.57 38.69 11.59
C SER A 818 26.74 40.03 12.34
N ASP A 819 26.78 39.98 13.68
CA ASP A 819 27.96 40.47 14.41
C ASP A 819 28.05 39.90 15.85
N ASN A 820 29.19 39.24 16.09
CA ASN A 820 29.96 38.98 17.32
C ASN A 820 29.34 38.91 18.74
N GLY A 821 29.65 37.81 19.44
CA GLY A 821 29.87 37.82 20.90
C GLY A 821 29.46 36.55 21.67
N ASP A 822 30.30 35.51 21.65
CA ASP A 822 30.35 34.42 22.65
C ASP A 822 30.88 34.96 24.01
N PRO A 823 30.90 34.21 25.14
CA PRO A 823 30.18 32.97 25.54
C PRO A 823 29.52 33.08 26.94
N ASP A 824 28.63 32.15 27.34
CA ASP A 824 28.78 31.36 28.60
C ASP A 824 27.57 30.48 29.01
N THR A 825 27.92 29.23 29.37
CA THR A 825 27.31 28.32 30.36
C THR A 825 26.00 27.55 30.05
N SER A 826 26.20 26.29 29.64
CA SER A 826 25.71 25.04 30.29
C SER A 826 24.36 25.04 31.02
N PHE A 827 23.34 24.37 30.47
CA PHE A 827 22.92 22.98 30.79
C PHE A 827 21.67 22.58 29.98
#